data_AF-A0A2D8VG82-F1
#
_entry.id   AF-A0A2D8VG82-F1
#
_cell.length_a   1.000
_cell.length_b   1.000
_cell.length_c   1.000
_cell.angle_alpha   90.00
_cell.angle_beta   90.00
_cell.angle_gamma   90.00
#
_symmetry.space_group_name_H-M   'P 1'
#
loop_
_entity.id
_entity.type
_entity.pdbx_description
1 polymer ?
#
loop_
_entity_poly.entity_id
_entity_poly.type
_entity_poly.pdbx_seq_one_letter_code
_entity_poly.pdbx_strand_id
1 'polypeptide(L)'
;MKTKIRIHSLPLTMLLALAFTAATHAQRGPQDSWYLDKQSLVNSTPGFNLPTGLAFSPNGDAYVTDQGNDRISVWAANGAFRFGFGKHGTGDGDFRDPFDLSIGDGEVYVSDWSNHRIQVFDLQGKFLRKWGSYGSSTGQFQHPFGTALAFENGTVSEVFVTDYNRHRVQVFDKNGSFLRTFGTAGNGVNQFYYPTGIAFGPDSLLYVANLHGQRIKVLDRNGTEVRQFTTPGYPRSLSFSGDKLAVAMGDHHKVLVYDKNGTLERTISNGSASSNPGSFNHPYGLAFDSSDHLHVADRNNQRIQVFDQNRSYQSAYGFYGSNSLQMHAIAPTPEGTFLIADIAGDRILEIDSNASLVRIIASSGNATGQVNDPKDLVLGPDGRIYVCDTSNHRIQIFDRNGSALLSFGASGNGNAQFNQPRGLALSPDGEIFVADSNNHRIQVFDVNGSFLRKFGSQGNLEGQFNNPIDLDVTDDGNLVVLSYGNNRVIYLTPDGQYLRHWNCSGGTHFLTDLNNGLIGLSWSNNFGVYEHSGSRLKYWNKGNGTSSSFTSLPDGTIVIADRGNDKLLFYRPTFRTVRGPGSKEIPFPEVVSVTQRQGTNHLDVTFRINDADSSHVQAALLAFVDGGNDLSKVIVPKTFVGSTIGKLDANVSTNQNHMVTWNAGADWNVGFGELEMAVLAKDERDLLNLHFLTLPATDSNSTPLKINRSPLGDPDLLNLWYWQLATGDQGISHDAANSSISMPIDANLSVGFSPSSISSIVLWLDANDSQSLTLNSNDVVTSWNDKSGNARNAVLGSGAPKLVTGAGPSGLPAIEFRRSGGDDFLNVGGSAFMAKHMIYVCRSPQASWNYYGGVLGHQSGRGSNYLVHSGQQGFHYNRYPTAVMKNGTDLSQSNGFNLGPLDQFMILEVVVDDHSSSNKSNYKVGRNDNYSMDFDVVEILAFSEQLGAEREQLLLYLSSKTGIGVSGLSLARGNQTTPLGRDYLLEKMNLRSATSAEVTRAREGSLPGSVNQFNPDFKVGPDERPAKVNEYGFDTGNSSGFWVVPK
;
A
#
# COMPACT_ATOMS: atom_id res chain seq x y z
N MET A 1 48.66 8.25 5.78
CA MET A 1 49.66 8.23 6.87
C MET A 1 49.31 7.11 7.84
N LYS A 2 50.30 6.38 8.35
CA LYS A 2 50.14 5.11 9.11
C LYS A 2 49.84 5.34 10.60
N THR A 3 48.98 4.49 11.19
CA THR A 3 49.15 3.98 12.57
C THR A 3 48.67 2.52 12.67
N LYS A 4 49.48 1.66 13.29
CA LYS A 4 49.18 0.26 13.68
C LYS A 4 48.70 0.24 15.13
N ILE A 5 47.72 -0.60 15.46
CA ILE A 5 47.49 -1.07 16.84
C ILE A 5 47.32 -2.60 16.83
N ARG A 6 48.07 -3.27 17.72
CA ARG A 6 47.98 -4.70 18.08
C ARG A 6 46.90 -4.88 19.15
N ILE A 7 46.08 -5.92 19.04
CA ILE A 7 45.15 -6.36 20.09
C ILE A 7 45.73 -7.63 20.75
N HIS A 8 45.74 -7.63 22.10
CA HIS A 8 46.07 -8.78 22.93
C HIS A 8 44.86 -9.72 23.09
N SER A 9 45.15 -11.02 23.17
CA SER A 9 44.22 -12.13 23.29
C SER A 9 43.37 -12.11 24.58
N LEU A 10 42.06 -12.33 24.42
CA LEU A 10 41.11 -12.78 25.45
C LEU A 10 40.28 -13.97 24.87
N PRO A 11 39.72 -14.85 25.72
CA PRO A 11 39.51 -16.26 25.39
C PRO A 11 38.32 -16.52 24.47
N LEU A 12 38.50 -17.59 23.69
CA LEU A 12 37.66 -18.10 22.61
C LEU A 12 36.35 -18.75 23.13
N THR A 13 35.45 -18.00 23.75
CA THR A 13 34.07 -18.46 24.02
C THR A 13 32.99 -17.38 23.93
N MET A 14 33.32 -16.16 23.49
CA MET A 14 32.34 -15.06 23.42
C MET A 14 32.30 -14.35 22.04
N LEU A 15 32.62 -15.08 20.97
CA LEU A 15 32.67 -14.52 19.60
C LEU A 15 31.66 -15.11 18.61
N LEU A 16 30.72 -15.97 19.04
CA LEU A 16 29.67 -16.49 18.13
C LEU A 16 28.34 -15.70 18.19
N ALA A 17 28.17 -14.75 19.11
CA ALA A 17 26.94 -13.97 19.23
C ALA A 17 27.02 -12.54 18.68
N LEU A 18 28.23 -12.00 18.45
CA LEU A 18 28.45 -10.61 17.99
C LEU A 18 28.87 -10.51 16.52
N ALA A 19 29.06 -11.63 15.82
CA ALA A 19 29.45 -11.66 14.41
C ALA A 19 28.25 -11.77 13.44
N PHE A 20 27.02 -11.99 13.94
CA PHE A 20 25.84 -12.14 13.10
C PHE A 20 25.08 -10.84 12.79
N THR A 21 25.40 -9.72 13.46
CA THR A 21 24.70 -8.43 13.24
C THR A 21 25.47 -7.45 12.35
N ALA A 22 26.78 -7.64 12.14
CA ALA A 22 27.60 -6.69 11.35
C ALA A 22 27.84 -7.11 9.88
N ALA A 23 27.50 -8.34 9.48
CA ALA A 23 27.85 -8.87 8.15
C ALA A 23 26.66 -9.03 7.17
N THR A 24 25.46 -8.57 7.51
CA THR A 24 24.26 -8.66 6.65
C THR A 24 23.85 -7.35 5.98
N HIS A 25 24.63 -6.27 6.15
CA HIS A 25 24.46 -5.04 5.38
C HIS A 25 25.06 -5.21 3.97
N ALA A 26 24.43 -6.07 3.15
CA ALA A 26 24.59 -5.99 1.71
C ALA A 26 24.20 -4.56 1.29
N GLN A 27 25.05 -3.89 0.50
CA GLN A 27 24.76 -2.55 -0.03
C GLN A 27 23.46 -2.60 -0.84
N ARG A 28 22.34 -2.16 -0.24
CA ARG A 28 21.03 -2.07 -0.90
C ARG A 28 20.96 -0.73 -1.63
N GLY A 29 20.48 -0.74 -2.88
CA GLY A 29 20.24 0.48 -3.65
C GLY A 29 19.12 1.34 -3.04
N PRO A 30 18.91 2.58 -3.52
CA PRO A 30 17.90 3.50 -2.97
C PRO A 30 16.51 2.87 -2.92
N GLN A 31 15.84 3.03 -1.77
CA GLN A 31 14.49 2.53 -1.49
C GLN A 31 13.44 3.55 -1.99
N ASP A 32 12.83 3.30 -3.14
CA ASP A 32 11.95 4.30 -3.77
C ASP A 32 10.44 3.97 -3.71
N SER A 33 10.06 2.75 -3.32
CA SER A 33 8.64 2.38 -3.23
C SER A 33 8.31 1.33 -2.16
N TRP A 34 7.11 1.47 -1.58
CA TRP A 34 6.48 0.52 -0.64
C TRP A 34 5.07 0.19 -1.12
N TYR A 35 4.56 -0.97 -0.70
CA TYR A 35 3.19 -1.37 -0.96
C TYR A 35 2.52 -1.99 0.26
N LEU A 36 1.20 -1.81 0.37
CA LEU A 36 0.41 -2.48 1.39
C LEU A 36 0.38 -3.99 1.10
N ASP A 37 1.10 -4.76 1.90
CA ASP A 37 1.26 -6.21 1.80
C ASP A 37 0.18 -6.95 2.59
N LYS A 38 -0.11 -6.44 3.79
CA LYS A 38 -1.06 -7.05 4.73
C LYS A 38 -1.78 -5.98 5.54
N GLN A 39 -3.05 -6.23 5.84
CA GLN A 39 -3.80 -5.52 6.87
C GLN A 39 -4.47 -6.53 7.81
N SER A 40 -4.54 -6.22 9.10
CA SER A 40 -5.15 -7.11 10.10
C SER A 40 -5.92 -6.29 11.12
N LEU A 41 -7.19 -6.65 11.35
CA LEU A 41 -8.05 -6.01 12.35
C LEU A 41 -7.64 -6.49 13.74
N VAL A 42 -7.37 -5.55 14.64
CA VAL A 42 -7.15 -5.81 16.06
C VAL A 42 -8.52 -5.90 16.71
N ASN A 43 -8.96 -7.13 16.98
CA ASN A 43 -10.25 -7.38 17.63
C ASN A 43 -10.24 -6.88 19.09
N SER A 44 -11.44 -6.75 19.68
CA SER A 44 -11.58 -6.35 21.08
C SER A 44 -10.67 -7.17 21.98
N THR A 45 -10.03 -6.49 22.92
CA THR A 45 -9.08 -7.13 23.81
C THR A 45 -9.82 -7.96 24.85
N PRO A 46 -9.50 -9.25 24.99
CA PRO A 46 -9.99 -10.03 26.11
C PRO A 46 -9.44 -9.50 27.44
N GLY A 47 -10.28 -9.50 28.46
CA GLY A 47 -9.95 -9.09 29.81
C GLY A 47 -11.09 -9.46 30.76
N PHE A 48 -10.87 -9.30 32.07
CA PHE A 48 -11.88 -9.61 33.07
C PHE A 48 -12.72 -8.39 33.43
N ASN A 49 -13.95 -8.67 33.85
CA ASN A 49 -14.79 -7.78 34.61
C ASN A 49 -15.26 -8.57 35.84
N LEU A 50 -14.70 -8.24 37.01
CA LEU A 50 -15.03 -8.91 38.28
C LEU A 50 -14.78 -10.43 38.26
N PRO A 51 -13.55 -10.92 38.00
CA PRO A 51 -13.26 -12.35 37.99
C PRO A 51 -13.44 -12.95 39.39
N THR A 52 -14.08 -14.12 39.49
CA THR A 52 -14.54 -14.68 40.77
C THR A 52 -13.98 -16.05 41.10
N GLY A 53 -13.87 -16.96 40.15
CA GLY A 53 -13.50 -18.36 40.33
C GLY A 53 -12.51 -18.82 39.26
N LEU A 54 -11.72 -19.82 39.59
CA LEU A 54 -10.57 -20.24 38.78
C LEU A 54 -10.31 -21.74 38.97
N ALA A 55 -10.05 -22.46 37.89
CA ALA A 55 -9.45 -23.80 37.93
C ALA A 55 -8.55 -24.04 36.71
N PHE A 56 -7.72 -25.07 36.77
CA PHE A 56 -6.82 -25.46 35.69
C PHE A 56 -7.30 -26.74 35.00
N SER A 57 -7.20 -26.76 33.67
CA SER A 57 -7.34 -27.98 32.88
C SER A 57 -6.05 -28.84 32.93
N PRO A 58 -6.11 -30.12 32.54
CA PRO A 58 -4.95 -31.02 32.57
C PRO A 58 -3.74 -30.54 31.74
N ASN A 59 -3.96 -29.71 30.72
CA ASN A 59 -2.91 -29.09 29.90
C ASN A 59 -2.36 -27.78 30.48
N GLY A 60 -2.84 -27.34 31.64
CA GLY A 60 -2.35 -26.15 32.35
C GLY A 60 -2.98 -24.82 31.91
N ASP A 61 -4.06 -24.83 31.14
CA ASP A 61 -4.81 -23.59 30.86
C ASP A 61 -5.74 -23.24 32.05
N ALA A 62 -5.77 -21.96 32.40
CA ALA A 62 -6.60 -21.38 33.45
C ALA A 62 -8.00 -21.04 32.91
N TYR A 63 -9.03 -21.66 33.47
CA TYR A 63 -10.44 -21.32 33.23
C TYR A 63 -10.91 -20.41 34.35
N VAL A 64 -11.44 -19.25 34.00
CA VAL A 64 -11.84 -18.20 34.93
C VAL A 64 -13.30 -17.84 34.71
N THR A 65 -14.11 -17.84 35.78
CA THR A 65 -15.43 -17.21 35.76
C THR A 65 -15.27 -15.70 35.71
N ASP A 66 -15.65 -15.12 34.59
CA ASP A 66 -15.59 -13.69 34.31
C ASP A 66 -16.97 -13.09 34.59
N GLN A 67 -17.30 -12.98 35.88
CA GLN A 67 -18.67 -12.76 36.39
C GLN A 67 -19.36 -11.58 35.69
N GLY A 68 -18.71 -10.42 35.64
CA GLY A 68 -19.27 -9.19 35.09
C GLY A 68 -19.42 -9.19 33.57
N ASN A 69 -18.86 -10.19 32.88
CA ASN A 69 -19.05 -10.42 31.45
C ASN A 69 -19.94 -11.65 31.17
N ASP A 70 -20.51 -12.28 32.20
CA ASP A 70 -21.39 -13.45 32.11
C ASP A 70 -20.83 -14.59 31.24
N ARG A 71 -19.52 -14.89 31.41
CA ARG A 71 -18.82 -15.90 30.61
C ARG A 71 -17.76 -16.65 31.41
N ILE A 72 -17.25 -17.72 30.80
CA ILE A 72 -15.97 -18.33 31.17
C ILE A 72 -14.92 -17.88 30.18
N SER A 73 -13.74 -17.54 30.67
CA SER A 73 -12.58 -17.17 29.84
C SER A 73 -11.41 -18.10 30.13
N VAL A 74 -10.68 -18.46 29.09
CA VAL A 74 -9.61 -19.47 29.13
C VAL A 74 -8.29 -18.80 28.77
N TRP A 75 -7.28 -19.03 29.60
CA TRP A 75 -5.98 -18.36 29.53
C TRP A 75 -4.85 -19.38 29.64
N ALA A 76 -3.79 -19.19 28.87
CA ALA A 76 -2.56 -19.96 29.00
C ALA A 76 -1.84 -19.63 30.31
N ALA A 77 -0.96 -20.53 30.77
CA ALA A 77 -0.12 -20.32 31.95
C ALA A 77 0.76 -19.05 31.86
N ASN A 78 1.14 -18.61 30.65
CA ASN A 78 1.88 -17.37 30.42
C ASN A 78 0.99 -16.11 30.39
N GLY A 79 -0.31 -16.23 30.70
CA GLY A 79 -1.27 -15.13 30.71
C GLY A 79 -1.88 -14.79 29.34
N ALA A 80 -1.59 -15.56 28.29
CA ALA A 80 -2.19 -15.35 26.97
C ALA A 80 -3.65 -15.79 26.92
N PHE A 81 -4.53 -14.96 26.35
CA PHE A 81 -5.93 -15.35 26.17
C PHE A 81 -6.04 -16.44 25.10
N ARG A 82 -6.84 -17.49 25.38
CA ARG A 82 -7.12 -18.58 24.43
C ARG A 82 -8.45 -18.34 23.73
N PHE A 83 -9.53 -18.36 24.51
CA PHE A 83 -10.90 -18.19 24.05
C PHE A 83 -11.82 -17.94 25.25
N GLY A 84 -13.09 -17.63 24.99
CA GLY A 84 -14.12 -17.57 26.02
C GLY A 84 -15.45 -18.09 25.49
N PHE A 85 -16.31 -18.54 26.38
CA PHE A 85 -17.63 -19.09 26.05
C PHE A 85 -18.68 -18.67 27.07
N GLY A 86 -19.92 -18.59 26.59
CA GLY A 86 -21.05 -18.04 27.33
C GLY A 86 -21.26 -16.55 27.10
N LYS A 87 -22.47 -16.11 27.44
CA LYS A 87 -22.95 -14.72 27.36
C LYS A 87 -24.06 -14.53 28.38
N HIS A 88 -24.44 -13.29 28.64
CA HIS A 88 -25.58 -12.97 29.49
C HIS A 88 -26.87 -13.64 28.99
N GLY A 89 -27.51 -14.45 29.84
CA GLY A 89 -28.79 -15.07 29.49
C GLY A 89 -29.19 -16.23 30.40
N THR A 90 -30.34 -16.84 30.05
CA THR A 90 -30.92 -17.98 30.79
C THR A 90 -30.92 -19.28 29.96
N GLY A 91 -30.50 -19.21 28.68
CA GLY A 91 -30.42 -20.33 27.76
C GLY A 91 -29.32 -21.33 28.13
N ASP A 92 -29.24 -22.45 27.41
CA ASP A 92 -28.16 -23.43 27.57
C ASP A 92 -26.85 -22.82 27.10
N GLY A 93 -25.83 -22.86 27.95
CA GLY A 93 -24.53 -22.22 27.70
C GLY A 93 -24.48 -20.72 27.95
N ASP A 94 -25.61 -20.06 28.22
CA ASP A 94 -25.66 -18.68 28.71
C ASP A 94 -25.54 -18.65 30.24
N PHE A 95 -25.00 -17.56 30.80
CA PHE A 95 -24.83 -17.39 32.23
C PHE A 95 -25.48 -16.11 32.76
N ARG A 96 -25.76 -16.08 34.06
CA ARG A 96 -25.96 -14.87 34.85
C ARG A 96 -25.14 -14.96 36.13
N ASP A 97 -24.13 -14.11 36.23
CA ASP A 97 -23.18 -14.07 37.35
C ASP A 97 -22.49 -15.43 37.60
N PRO A 98 -21.82 -16.05 36.61
CA PRO A 98 -21.08 -17.29 36.85
C PRO A 98 -20.04 -17.05 37.96
N PHE A 99 -20.01 -17.90 38.99
CA PHE A 99 -19.29 -17.58 40.23
C PHE A 99 -18.05 -18.43 40.44
N ASP A 100 -18.19 -19.75 40.41
CA ASP A 100 -17.09 -20.69 40.62
C ASP A 100 -17.11 -21.79 39.56
N LEU A 101 -15.98 -22.48 39.42
CA LEU A 101 -15.88 -23.62 38.51
C LEU A 101 -14.91 -24.69 39.02
N SER A 102 -15.17 -25.94 38.63
CA SER A 102 -14.28 -27.08 38.83
C SER A 102 -14.07 -27.83 37.51
N ILE A 103 -12.89 -28.44 37.34
CA ILE A 103 -12.56 -29.23 36.15
C ILE A 103 -12.20 -30.65 36.56
N GLY A 104 -12.77 -31.64 35.85
CA GLY A 104 -12.50 -33.05 36.06
C GLY A 104 -13.14 -33.91 34.96
N ASP A 105 -12.56 -35.07 34.65
CA ASP A 105 -13.05 -35.98 33.58
C ASP A 105 -13.18 -35.30 32.19
N GLY A 106 -12.34 -34.29 31.91
CA GLY A 106 -12.41 -33.51 30.67
C GLY A 106 -13.60 -32.55 30.57
N GLU A 107 -14.27 -32.27 31.69
CA GLU A 107 -15.46 -31.43 31.75
C GLU A 107 -15.27 -30.25 32.72
N VAL A 108 -15.97 -29.15 32.43
CA VAL A 108 -15.97 -27.91 33.23
C VAL A 108 -17.34 -27.76 33.89
N TYR A 109 -17.39 -27.82 35.21
CA TYR A 109 -18.60 -27.66 36.03
C TYR A 109 -18.64 -26.23 36.54
N VAL A 110 -19.67 -25.47 36.18
CA VAL A 110 -19.78 -24.03 36.49
C VAL A 110 -21.01 -23.76 37.33
N SER A 111 -20.85 -23.00 38.42
CA SER A 111 -21.98 -22.47 39.18
C SER A 111 -22.52 -21.20 38.53
N ASP A 112 -23.76 -21.29 38.04
CA ASP A 112 -24.49 -20.21 37.41
C ASP A 112 -25.40 -19.56 38.46
N TRP A 113 -24.79 -18.65 39.25
CA TRP A 113 -25.29 -18.13 40.52
C TRP A 113 -26.73 -17.61 40.44
N SER A 114 -26.97 -16.66 39.54
CA SER A 114 -28.25 -15.96 39.42
C SER A 114 -29.29 -16.77 38.65
N ASN A 115 -28.87 -17.77 37.87
CA ASN A 115 -29.78 -18.74 37.26
C ASN A 115 -30.06 -19.96 38.15
N HIS A 116 -29.43 -20.05 39.32
CA HIS A 116 -29.66 -21.08 40.35
C HIS A 116 -29.46 -22.51 39.85
N ARG A 117 -28.40 -22.74 39.07
CA ARG A 117 -28.11 -24.03 38.44
C ARG A 117 -26.61 -24.28 38.33
N ILE A 118 -26.25 -25.53 38.06
CA ILE A 118 -24.93 -25.92 37.60
C ILE A 118 -25.03 -26.23 36.11
N GLN A 119 -24.05 -25.76 35.33
CA GLN A 119 -23.89 -26.10 33.92
C GLN A 119 -22.55 -26.81 33.71
N VAL A 120 -22.54 -27.78 32.80
CA VAL A 120 -21.36 -28.58 32.47
C VAL A 120 -21.02 -28.45 30.99
N PHE A 121 -19.74 -28.27 30.71
CA PHE A 121 -19.18 -28.06 29.38
C PHE A 121 -18.04 -29.02 29.13
N ASP A 122 -17.68 -29.25 27.86
CA ASP A 122 -16.37 -29.81 27.54
C ASP A 122 -15.27 -28.75 27.69
N LEU A 123 -14.00 -29.15 27.57
CA LEU A 123 -12.87 -28.23 27.64
C LEU A 123 -12.90 -27.17 26.54
N GLN A 124 -13.62 -27.38 25.44
CA GLN A 124 -13.75 -26.41 24.35
C GLN A 124 -14.91 -25.41 24.56
N GLY A 125 -15.64 -25.52 25.68
CA GLY A 125 -16.74 -24.63 26.03
C GLY A 125 -18.07 -25.00 25.39
N LYS A 126 -18.20 -26.21 24.84
CA LYS A 126 -19.48 -26.72 24.33
C LYS A 126 -20.34 -27.15 25.51
N PHE A 127 -21.57 -26.63 25.57
CA PHE A 127 -22.55 -27.05 26.55
C PHE A 127 -22.86 -28.56 26.43
N LEU A 128 -22.82 -29.27 27.55
CA LEU A 128 -23.14 -30.70 27.63
C LEU A 128 -24.45 -30.94 28.36
N ARG A 129 -24.61 -30.38 29.57
CA ARG A 129 -25.77 -30.60 30.43
C ARG A 129 -25.90 -29.53 31.52
N LYS A 130 -27.05 -29.51 32.18
CA LYS A 130 -27.32 -28.67 33.36
C LYS A 130 -28.27 -29.35 34.33
N TRP A 131 -28.23 -28.94 35.59
CA TRP A 131 -29.23 -29.28 36.60
C TRP A 131 -29.37 -28.16 37.62
N GLY A 132 -30.49 -28.15 38.34
CA GLY A 132 -30.83 -27.09 39.28
C GLY A 132 -31.91 -26.15 38.76
N SER A 133 -32.65 -25.59 39.70
CA SER A 133 -33.60 -24.50 39.52
C SER A 133 -33.76 -23.76 40.85
N TYR A 134 -34.32 -22.55 40.83
CA TYR A 134 -34.61 -21.81 42.06
C TYR A 134 -35.55 -22.59 42.99
N GLY A 135 -35.18 -22.76 44.26
CA GLY A 135 -36.10 -23.31 45.26
C GLY A 135 -35.46 -23.90 46.52
N SER A 136 -36.20 -24.74 47.25
CA SER A 136 -35.78 -25.37 48.52
C SER A 136 -35.60 -26.88 48.41
N SER A 137 -36.27 -27.48 47.43
CA SER A 137 -36.37 -28.92 47.33
C SER A 137 -35.02 -29.55 47.01
N THR A 138 -34.95 -30.88 47.07
CA THR A 138 -33.78 -31.65 46.65
C THR A 138 -33.45 -31.33 45.18
N GLY A 139 -32.20 -30.99 44.89
CA GLY A 139 -31.76 -30.62 43.55
C GLY A 139 -32.15 -29.20 43.11
N GLN A 140 -32.79 -28.40 43.96
CA GLN A 140 -32.99 -26.96 43.73
C GLN A 140 -31.97 -26.13 44.51
N PHE A 141 -31.58 -24.97 43.99
CA PHE A 141 -30.61 -24.07 44.61
C PHE A 141 -31.20 -22.69 44.89
N GLN A 142 -30.59 -21.96 45.82
CA GLN A 142 -30.67 -20.51 45.91
C GLN A 142 -29.25 -19.95 45.94
N HIS A 143 -28.76 -19.64 44.74
CA HIS A 143 -27.41 -19.16 44.48
C HIS A 143 -26.33 -20.21 44.78
N PRO A 144 -26.12 -21.20 43.89
CA PRO A 144 -25.02 -22.13 44.04
C PRO A 144 -23.68 -21.36 43.99
N PHE A 145 -22.81 -21.56 44.98
CA PHE A 145 -21.52 -20.87 45.11
C PHE A 145 -20.37 -21.73 44.59
N GLY A 146 -19.72 -22.49 45.48
CA GLY A 146 -18.54 -23.28 45.19
C GLY A 146 -18.89 -24.66 44.67
N THR A 147 -17.98 -25.21 43.87
CA THR A 147 -18.06 -26.58 43.35
C THR A 147 -16.80 -27.36 43.73
N ALA A 148 -16.94 -28.64 44.05
CA ALA A 148 -15.81 -29.56 44.26
C ALA A 148 -16.13 -30.94 43.71
N LEU A 149 -15.11 -31.64 43.20
CA LEU A 149 -15.26 -32.94 42.54
C LEU A 149 -14.58 -34.03 43.35
N ALA A 150 -15.27 -35.15 43.55
CA ALA A 150 -14.67 -36.38 44.08
C ALA A 150 -14.41 -37.36 42.95
N PHE A 151 -13.26 -38.05 43.00
CA PHE A 151 -12.83 -38.96 41.94
C PHE A 151 -12.82 -40.42 42.41
N GLU A 152 -13.27 -41.32 41.54
CA GLU A 152 -13.08 -42.77 41.68
C GLU A 152 -12.51 -43.32 40.37
N ASN A 153 -11.41 -44.05 40.46
CA ASN A 153 -10.68 -44.61 39.30
C ASN A 153 -10.38 -43.56 38.20
N GLY A 154 -10.06 -42.33 38.59
CA GLY A 154 -9.73 -41.24 37.66
C GLY A 154 -10.94 -40.54 37.03
N THR A 155 -12.17 -40.94 37.35
CA THR A 155 -13.41 -40.33 36.84
C THR A 155 -14.15 -39.58 37.93
N VAL A 156 -14.87 -38.52 37.57
CA VAL A 156 -15.73 -37.80 38.52
C VAL A 156 -16.85 -38.74 38.98
N SER A 157 -16.88 -39.01 40.27
CA SER A 157 -17.90 -39.86 40.90
C SER A 157 -19.00 -39.03 41.54
N GLU A 158 -18.65 -37.90 42.17
CA GLU A 158 -19.60 -37.00 42.82
C GLU A 158 -19.22 -35.53 42.64
N VAL A 159 -20.24 -34.68 42.57
CA VAL A 159 -20.14 -33.23 42.46
C VAL A 159 -20.77 -32.60 43.70
N PHE A 160 -19.97 -31.86 44.48
CA PHE A 160 -20.39 -31.15 45.68
C PHE A 160 -20.63 -29.69 45.35
N VAL A 161 -21.77 -29.16 45.77
CA VAL A 161 -22.19 -27.78 45.48
C VAL A 161 -22.67 -27.12 46.77
N THR A 162 -22.05 -26.01 47.15
CA THR A 162 -22.56 -25.19 48.26
C THR A 162 -23.75 -24.35 47.80
N ASP A 163 -24.86 -24.45 48.52
CA ASP A 163 -26.10 -23.73 48.26
C ASP A 163 -26.19 -22.54 49.24
N TYR A 164 -25.69 -21.38 48.79
CA TYR A 164 -25.29 -20.25 49.64
C TYR A 164 -26.43 -19.78 50.56
N ASN A 165 -27.59 -19.45 49.98
CA ASN A 165 -28.74 -18.95 50.74
C ASN A 165 -29.51 -20.05 51.47
N ARG A 166 -29.28 -21.33 51.14
CA ARG A 166 -29.88 -22.47 51.84
C ARG A 166 -29.00 -23.05 52.94
N HIS A 167 -27.79 -22.51 53.13
CA HIS A 167 -26.91 -22.88 54.23
C HIS A 167 -26.59 -24.38 54.28
N ARG A 168 -26.44 -25.00 53.10
CA ARG A 168 -26.23 -26.44 52.95
C ARG A 168 -25.27 -26.75 51.82
N VAL A 169 -24.82 -27.99 51.77
CA VAL A 169 -24.11 -28.58 50.63
C VAL A 169 -25.02 -29.65 50.02
N GLN A 170 -25.12 -29.67 48.70
CA GLN A 170 -25.81 -30.71 47.94
C GLN A 170 -24.80 -31.50 47.12
N VAL A 171 -25.00 -32.81 47.03
CA VAL A 171 -24.12 -33.74 46.34
C VAL A 171 -24.90 -34.43 45.22
N PHE A 172 -24.29 -34.49 44.05
CA PHE A 172 -24.85 -35.05 42.83
C PHE A 172 -23.89 -36.09 42.26
N ASP A 173 -24.40 -36.99 41.42
CA ASP A 173 -23.54 -37.75 40.51
C ASP A 173 -23.03 -36.84 39.37
N LYS A 174 -22.12 -37.36 38.53
CA LYS A 174 -21.58 -36.60 37.40
C LYS A 174 -22.64 -36.15 36.38
N ASN A 175 -23.78 -36.83 36.30
CA ASN A 175 -24.87 -36.53 35.38
C ASN A 175 -25.86 -35.50 35.95
N GLY A 176 -25.71 -35.09 37.21
CA GLY A 176 -26.58 -34.15 37.88
C GLY A 176 -27.74 -34.78 38.65
N SER A 177 -27.74 -36.11 38.85
CA SER A 177 -28.73 -36.77 39.71
C SER A 177 -28.43 -36.47 41.17
N PHE A 178 -29.41 -35.98 41.92
CA PHE A 178 -29.26 -35.70 43.35
C PHE A 178 -28.97 -36.99 44.14
N LEU A 179 -27.95 -36.96 44.98
CA LEU A 179 -27.57 -38.08 45.86
C LEU A 179 -27.94 -37.79 47.31
N ARG A 180 -27.45 -36.67 47.85
CA ARG A 180 -27.65 -36.29 49.26
C ARG A 180 -27.44 -34.81 49.51
N THR A 181 -27.80 -34.38 50.71
CA THR A 181 -27.50 -33.04 51.22
C THR A 181 -27.13 -33.12 52.70
N PHE A 182 -26.28 -32.21 53.14
CA PHE A 182 -25.92 -32.03 54.54
C PHE A 182 -25.72 -30.55 54.83
N GLY A 183 -25.85 -30.15 56.10
CA GLY A 183 -25.85 -28.75 56.49
C GLY A 183 -27.26 -28.20 56.72
N THR A 184 -27.39 -27.41 57.78
CA THR A 184 -28.55 -26.56 58.05
C THR A 184 -28.08 -25.19 58.53
N ALA A 185 -28.96 -24.19 58.57
CA ALA A 185 -28.61 -22.86 59.02
C ALA A 185 -28.09 -22.84 60.46
N GLY A 186 -26.88 -22.32 60.68
CA GLY A 186 -26.31 -22.10 62.01
C GLY A 186 -24.80 -22.29 62.08
N ASN A 187 -24.27 -22.31 63.31
CA ASN A 187 -22.83 -22.40 63.58
C ASN A 187 -22.45 -23.63 64.42
N GLY A 188 -23.40 -24.53 64.71
CA GLY A 188 -23.18 -25.79 65.41
C GLY A 188 -22.48 -26.85 64.57
N VAL A 189 -22.45 -28.07 65.09
CA VAL A 189 -21.94 -29.26 64.37
C VAL A 189 -22.85 -29.55 63.18
N ASN A 190 -22.27 -29.78 61.99
CA ASN A 190 -23.00 -30.02 60.74
C ASN A 190 -23.99 -28.89 60.35
N GLN A 191 -23.75 -27.66 60.82
CA GLN A 191 -24.48 -26.47 60.39
C GLN A 191 -23.56 -25.53 59.60
N PHE A 192 -24.12 -24.79 58.65
CA PHE A 192 -23.41 -23.73 57.94
C PHE A 192 -24.16 -22.41 58.05
N TYR A 193 -23.40 -21.33 57.90
CA TYR A 193 -23.91 -19.99 57.77
C TYR A 193 -23.25 -19.35 56.54
N TYR A 194 -23.99 -19.44 55.44
CA TYR A 194 -23.61 -19.05 54.09
C TYR A 194 -22.33 -19.76 53.61
N PRO A 195 -22.38 -21.08 53.34
CA PRO A 195 -21.22 -21.82 52.84
C PRO A 195 -20.84 -21.32 51.44
N THR A 196 -19.54 -21.18 51.19
CA THR A 196 -18.98 -20.61 49.94
C THR A 196 -17.98 -21.56 49.29
N GLY A 197 -16.67 -21.31 49.41
CA GLY A 197 -15.62 -22.17 48.86
C GLY A 197 -15.66 -23.58 49.43
N ILE A 198 -15.38 -24.57 48.58
CA ILE A 198 -15.39 -25.98 48.93
C ILE A 198 -14.25 -26.67 48.17
N ALA A 199 -13.46 -27.51 48.86
CA ALA A 199 -12.34 -28.21 48.24
C ALA A 199 -12.02 -29.52 48.98
N PHE A 200 -11.47 -30.50 48.27
CA PHE A 200 -10.89 -31.69 48.90
C PHE A 200 -9.45 -31.42 49.30
N GLY A 201 -9.10 -31.81 50.53
CA GLY A 201 -7.73 -31.80 51.03
C GLY A 201 -6.96 -33.07 50.66
N PRO A 202 -5.62 -33.09 50.88
CA PRO A 202 -4.78 -34.26 50.63
C PRO A 202 -5.08 -35.45 51.57
N ASP A 203 -5.85 -35.21 52.64
CA ASP A 203 -6.34 -36.23 53.57
C ASP A 203 -7.69 -36.84 53.14
N SER A 204 -8.13 -36.56 51.90
CA SER A 204 -9.41 -36.98 51.35
C SER A 204 -10.63 -36.46 52.11
N LEU A 205 -10.46 -35.43 52.94
CA LEU A 205 -11.55 -34.73 53.62
C LEU A 205 -12.02 -33.52 52.83
N LEU A 206 -13.27 -33.14 53.06
CA LEU A 206 -13.93 -32.01 52.44
C LEU A 206 -13.83 -30.78 53.32
N TYR A 207 -13.25 -29.70 52.80
CA TYR A 207 -13.10 -28.42 53.48
C TYR A 207 -14.13 -27.45 52.93
N VAL A 208 -14.94 -26.87 53.82
CA VAL A 208 -16.01 -25.94 53.45
C VAL A 208 -15.81 -24.62 54.19
N ALA A 209 -15.73 -23.53 53.43
CA ALA A 209 -15.66 -22.19 53.96
C ALA A 209 -17.03 -21.79 54.51
N ASN A 210 -17.10 -21.60 55.82
CA ASN A 210 -18.30 -21.18 56.51
C ASN A 210 -18.24 -19.65 56.71
N LEU A 211 -18.69 -18.90 55.70
CA LEU A 211 -18.41 -17.47 55.53
C LEU A 211 -18.68 -16.68 56.82
N HIS A 212 -19.95 -16.54 57.20
CA HIS A 212 -20.33 -15.73 58.37
C HIS A 212 -20.11 -16.44 59.71
N GLY A 213 -19.81 -17.74 59.69
CA GLY A 213 -19.30 -18.45 60.85
C GLY A 213 -17.81 -18.22 61.11
N GLN A 214 -17.11 -17.53 60.20
CA GLN A 214 -15.67 -17.18 60.26
C GLN A 214 -14.79 -18.39 60.58
N ARG A 215 -15.00 -19.49 59.84
CA ARG A 215 -14.27 -20.75 60.06
C ARG A 215 -14.24 -21.61 58.81
N ILE A 216 -13.31 -22.54 58.79
CA ILE A 216 -13.31 -23.66 57.85
C ILE A 216 -13.81 -24.89 58.59
N LYS A 217 -14.82 -25.56 58.04
CA LYS A 217 -15.31 -26.86 58.53
C LYS A 217 -14.74 -27.97 57.68
N VAL A 218 -14.22 -29.01 58.32
CA VAL A 218 -13.61 -30.18 57.67
C VAL A 218 -14.51 -31.37 57.92
N LEU A 219 -15.01 -31.98 56.85
CA LEU A 219 -16.00 -33.04 56.88
C LEU A 219 -15.49 -34.27 56.15
N ASP A 220 -16.03 -35.44 56.48
CA ASP A 220 -15.91 -36.60 55.60
C ASP A 220 -16.77 -36.41 54.33
N ARG A 221 -16.62 -37.34 53.38
CA ARG A 221 -17.37 -37.35 52.12
C ARG A 221 -18.90 -37.45 52.31
N ASN A 222 -19.36 -37.95 53.45
CA ASN A 222 -20.79 -38.10 53.78
C ASN A 222 -21.37 -36.85 54.46
N GLY A 223 -20.53 -35.87 54.82
CA GLY A 223 -20.95 -34.63 55.47
C GLY A 223 -20.89 -34.68 57.00
N THR A 224 -20.17 -35.65 57.59
CA THR A 224 -19.91 -35.68 59.03
C THR A 224 -18.73 -34.77 59.36
N GLU A 225 -18.94 -33.77 60.20
CA GLU A 225 -17.86 -32.88 60.66
C GLU A 225 -16.80 -33.65 61.47
N VAL A 226 -15.56 -33.59 60.98
CA VAL A 226 -14.37 -34.21 61.59
C VAL A 226 -13.65 -33.21 62.50
N ARG A 227 -13.46 -31.97 62.00
CA ARG A 227 -12.84 -30.87 62.74
C ARG A 227 -13.24 -29.52 62.15
N GLN A 228 -12.89 -28.44 62.84
CA GLN A 228 -13.02 -27.07 62.34
C GLN A 228 -11.94 -26.17 62.93
N PHE A 229 -11.62 -25.07 62.26
CA PHE A 229 -10.72 -24.03 62.79
C PHE A 229 -11.19 -22.65 62.36
N THR A 230 -10.93 -21.66 63.20
CA THR A 230 -11.40 -20.27 63.01
C THR A 230 -10.52 -19.51 62.02
N THR A 231 -11.14 -18.65 61.24
CA THR A 231 -10.45 -17.67 60.39
C THR A 231 -10.63 -16.26 60.98
N PRO A 232 -9.67 -15.34 60.81
CA PRO A 232 -9.74 -13.99 61.37
C PRO A 232 -10.72 -13.05 60.61
N GLY A 233 -11.70 -13.61 59.90
CA GLY A 233 -12.60 -12.90 59.01
C GLY A 233 -13.44 -13.87 58.17
N TYR A 234 -14.00 -13.39 57.06
CA TYR A 234 -14.92 -14.14 56.19
C TYR A 234 -14.19 -14.93 55.08
N PRO A 235 -14.07 -16.27 55.15
CA PRO A 235 -13.43 -17.08 54.13
C PRO A 235 -14.38 -17.28 52.94
N ARG A 236 -13.92 -16.98 51.72
CA ARG A 236 -14.74 -17.05 50.49
C ARG A 236 -14.41 -18.20 49.55
N SER A 237 -13.13 -18.48 49.33
CA SER A 237 -12.67 -19.56 48.45
C SER A 237 -11.52 -20.31 49.09
N LEU A 238 -11.36 -21.59 48.71
CA LEU A 238 -10.41 -22.54 49.25
C LEU A 238 -9.73 -23.28 48.11
N SER A 239 -8.42 -23.47 48.20
CA SER A 239 -7.68 -24.33 47.28
C SER A 239 -6.49 -24.97 47.97
N PHE A 240 -6.11 -26.17 47.52
CA PHE A 240 -5.01 -26.94 48.09
C PHE A 240 -3.85 -27.11 47.11
N SER A 241 -2.65 -27.13 47.68
CA SER A 241 -1.46 -27.70 47.04
C SER A 241 -0.63 -28.43 48.08
N GLY A 242 -0.49 -29.75 47.92
CA GLY A 242 0.01 -30.63 48.97
C GLY A 242 -0.75 -30.41 50.28
N ASP A 243 -0.02 -30.19 51.38
CA ASP A 243 -0.57 -29.93 52.72
C ASP A 243 -0.94 -28.45 52.96
N LYS A 244 -0.81 -27.57 51.95
CA LYS A 244 -1.07 -26.13 52.07
C LYS A 244 -2.49 -25.79 51.61
N LEU A 245 -3.25 -25.12 52.45
CA LEU A 245 -4.58 -24.60 52.19
C LEU A 245 -4.53 -23.08 52.01
N ALA A 246 -4.76 -22.59 50.80
CA ALA A 246 -4.97 -21.17 50.55
C ALA A 246 -6.44 -20.81 50.78
N VAL A 247 -6.68 -19.71 51.50
CA VAL A 247 -8.01 -19.20 51.86
C VAL A 247 -8.11 -17.73 51.48
N ALA A 248 -9.05 -17.42 50.59
CA ALA A 248 -9.30 -16.05 50.17
C ALA A 248 -10.18 -15.34 51.19
N MET A 249 -9.68 -14.23 51.72
CA MET A 249 -10.40 -13.36 52.65
C MET A 249 -10.84 -12.10 51.91
N GLY A 250 -11.82 -12.24 51.02
CA GLY A 250 -12.19 -11.19 50.05
C GLY A 250 -12.46 -9.82 50.71
N ASP A 251 -13.30 -9.80 51.74
CA ASP A 251 -13.70 -8.55 52.41
C ASP A 251 -12.59 -7.97 53.30
N HIS A 252 -11.45 -8.66 53.39
CA HIS A 252 -10.25 -8.24 54.13
C HIS A 252 -9.02 -8.16 53.23
N HIS A 253 -9.19 -8.17 51.90
CA HIS A 253 -8.15 -7.86 50.91
C HIS A 253 -6.83 -8.65 51.07
N LYS A 254 -6.92 -9.91 51.52
CA LYS A 254 -5.76 -10.78 51.78
C LYS A 254 -6.06 -12.24 51.49
N VAL A 255 -4.99 -13.02 51.34
CA VAL A 255 -5.05 -14.49 51.27
C VAL A 255 -4.26 -15.06 52.44
N LEU A 256 -4.83 -16.06 53.11
CA LEU A 256 -4.22 -16.75 54.24
C LEU A 256 -3.84 -18.17 53.80
N VAL A 257 -2.64 -18.61 54.15
CA VAL A 257 -2.15 -19.96 53.86
C VAL A 257 -2.01 -20.70 55.18
N TYR A 258 -2.79 -21.77 55.33
CA TYR A 258 -2.76 -22.67 56.47
C TYR A 258 -2.13 -24.01 56.07
N ASP A 259 -1.70 -24.80 57.05
CA ASP A 259 -1.59 -26.24 56.87
C ASP A 259 -2.98 -26.90 56.82
N LYS A 260 -3.05 -28.18 56.44
CA LYS A 260 -4.30 -28.95 56.42
C LYS A 260 -4.97 -29.09 57.80
N ASN A 261 -4.28 -28.83 58.90
CA ASN A 261 -4.80 -28.91 60.26
C ASN A 261 -5.37 -27.57 60.78
N GLY A 262 -5.14 -26.47 60.05
CA GLY A 262 -5.62 -25.13 60.40
C GLY A 262 -4.58 -24.24 61.09
N THR A 263 -3.30 -24.62 61.09
CA THR A 263 -2.21 -23.77 61.57
C THR A 263 -1.90 -22.72 60.51
N LEU A 264 -1.97 -21.42 60.85
CA LEU A 264 -1.62 -20.35 59.91
C LEU A 264 -0.10 -20.34 59.68
N GLU A 265 0.31 -20.44 58.43
CA GLU A 265 1.72 -20.43 58.06
C GLU A 265 2.14 -19.13 57.39
N ARG A 266 1.25 -18.53 56.56
CA ARG A 266 1.57 -17.31 55.82
C ARG A 266 0.34 -16.44 55.58
N THR A 267 0.57 -15.14 55.51
CA THR A 267 -0.41 -14.14 55.04
C THR A 267 0.17 -13.45 53.81
N ILE A 268 -0.63 -13.32 52.75
CA ILE A 268 -0.30 -12.60 51.51
C ILE A 268 -1.14 -11.32 51.50
N SER A 269 -0.51 -10.16 51.29
CA SER A 269 -1.07 -8.80 51.49
C SER A 269 -1.26 -8.38 52.96
N ASN A 270 -1.23 -7.08 53.23
CA ASN A 270 -1.44 -6.50 54.57
C ASN A 270 -2.93 -6.36 54.96
N GLY A 271 -3.84 -6.71 54.04
CA GLY A 271 -5.29 -6.64 54.24
C GLY A 271 -5.93 -5.27 54.01
N SER A 272 -5.18 -4.30 53.46
CA SER A 272 -5.75 -3.05 52.93
C SER A 272 -6.07 -3.19 51.45
N ALA A 273 -7.18 -2.61 50.99
CA ALA A 273 -7.51 -2.57 49.57
C ALA A 273 -6.41 -1.82 48.82
N SER A 274 -5.80 -2.47 47.83
CA SER A 274 -4.72 -1.87 47.05
C SER A 274 -4.64 -2.52 45.67
N SER A 275 -4.25 -1.74 44.67
CA SER A 275 -3.92 -2.22 43.32
C SER A 275 -2.45 -2.55 43.12
N ASN A 276 -1.61 -2.33 44.14
CA ASN A 276 -0.18 -2.63 44.08
C ASN A 276 0.05 -4.14 43.84
N PRO A 277 1.09 -4.50 43.06
CA PRO A 277 1.50 -5.90 42.92
C PRO A 277 1.69 -6.59 44.28
N GLY A 278 1.15 -7.80 44.43
CA GLY A 278 1.19 -8.57 45.68
C GLY A 278 0.18 -8.16 46.76
N SER A 279 -0.56 -7.07 46.54
CA SER A 279 -1.73 -6.67 47.34
C SER A 279 -3.02 -6.90 46.56
N PHE A 280 -4.15 -6.94 47.25
CA PHE A 280 -5.44 -7.27 46.62
C PHE A 280 -6.51 -6.22 46.89
N ASN A 281 -7.55 -6.24 46.06
CA ASN A 281 -8.82 -5.58 46.28
C ASN A 281 -9.95 -6.59 46.01
N HIS A 282 -10.42 -7.21 47.10
CA HIS A 282 -11.41 -8.29 47.10
C HIS A 282 -10.95 -9.56 46.37
N PRO A 283 -9.91 -10.27 46.88
CA PRO A 283 -9.49 -11.54 46.30
C PRO A 283 -10.55 -12.63 46.54
N TYR A 284 -11.03 -13.27 45.48
CA TYR A 284 -12.10 -14.27 45.56
C TYR A 284 -11.58 -15.67 45.19
N GLY A 285 -11.46 -15.99 43.90
CA GLY A 285 -11.09 -17.31 43.40
C GLY A 285 -9.62 -17.64 43.63
N LEU A 286 -9.34 -18.91 43.92
CA LEU A 286 -8.00 -19.43 44.15
C LEU A 286 -7.80 -20.75 43.41
N ALA A 287 -6.67 -20.91 42.75
CA ALA A 287 -6.24 -22.21 42.26
C ALA A 287 -4.71 -22.32 42.28
N PHE A 288 -4.22 -23.53 42.50
CA PHE A 288 -2.82 -23.85 42.29
C PHE A 288 -2.62 -24.44 40.89
N ASP A 289 -1.56 -24.02 40.22
CA ASP A 289 -1.09 -24.69 39.02
C ASP A 289 -0.27 -25.96 39.37
N SER A 290 0.17 -26.71 38.35
CA SER A 290 0.97 -27.92 38.55
C SER A 290 2.38 -27.66 39.11
N SER A 291 2.82 -26.40 39.18
CA SER A 291 4.12 -25.96 39.70
C SER A 291 4.06 -25.41 41.12
N ASP A 292 2.91 -25.55 41.81
CA ASP A 292 2.63 -24.96 43.12
C ASP A 292 2.66 -23.41 43.12
N HIS A 293 2.35 -22.78 41.98
CA HIS A 293 2.04 -21.37 41.95
C HIS A 293 0.59 -21.13 42.33
N LEU A 294 0.36 -20.16 43.22
CA LEU A 294 -0.98 -19.74 43.61
C LEU A 294 -1.47 -18.63 42.68
N HIS A 295 -2.58 -18.87 42.02
CA HIS A 295 -3.29 -17.91 41.21
C HIS A 295 -4.50 -17.37 41.98
N VAL A 296 -4.61 -16.05 42.06
CA VAL A 296 -5.62 -15.35 42.86
C VAL A 296 -6.44 -14.42 41.99
N ALA A 297 -7.75 -14.63 41.92
CA ALA A 297 -8.67 -13.70 41.26
C ALA A 297 -8.85 -12.44 42.12
N ASP A 298 -8.17 -11.37 41.72
CA ASP A 298 -8.17 -10.08 42.39
C ASP A 298 -9.33 -9.23 41.83
N ARG A 299 -10.54 -9.58 42.28
CA ARG A 299 -11.81 -9.27 41.63
C ARG A 299 -11.97 -7.80 41.24
N ASN A 300 -11.77 -6.88 42.17
CA ASN A 300 -12.04 -5.46 41.89
C ASN A 300 -10.88 -4.78 41.17
N ASN A 301 -9.67 -5.37 41.19
CA ASN A 301 -8.57 -4.96 40.32
C ASN A 301 -8.61 -5.69 38.96
N GLN A 302 -9.63 -6.52 38.72
CA GLN A 302 -9.98 -7.13 37.43
C GLN A 302 -8.83 -7.93 36.80
N ARG A 303 -8.06 -8.66 37.60
CA ARG A 303 -6.89 -9.46 37.15
C ARG A 303 -6.76 -10.76 37.93
N ILE A 304 -6.02 -11.72 37.39
CA ILE A 304 -5.46 -12.83 38.17
C ILE A 304 -4.02 -12.48 38.54
N GLN A 305 -3.65 -12.58 39.82
CA GLN A 305 -2.27 -12.44 40.28
C GLN A 305 -1.66 -13.81 40.56
N VAL A 306 -0.39 -14.00 40.20
CA VAL A 306 0.36 -15.25 40.33
C VAL A 306 1.44 -15.10 41.40
N PHE A 307 1.51 -16.06 42.31
CA PHE A 307 2.48 -16.11 43.40
C PHE A 307 3.26 -17.41 43.36
N ASP A 308 4.56 -17.33 43.60
CA ASP A 308 5.45 -18.50 43.59
C ASP A 308 5.25 -19.42 44.81
N GLN A 309 6.08 -20.45 44.91
CA GLN A 309 6.14 -21.38 46.05
C GLN A 309 6.56 -20.71 47.36
N ASN A 310 7.18 -19.53 47.32
CA ASN A 310 7.45 -18.72 48.52
C ASN A 310 6.32 -17.73 48.80
N ARG A 311 5.27 -17.76 47.98
CA ARG A 311 4.08 -16.91 47.98
C ARG A 311 4.45 -15.44 47.79
N SER A 312 5.53 -15.21 47.04
CA SER A 312 5.96 -13.91 46.54
C SER A 312 5.29 -13.64 45.20
N TYR A 313 4.86 -12.40 44.99
CA TYR A 313 4.24 -12.00 43.72
C TYR A 313 5.22 -12.20 42.56
N GLN A 314 4.73 -12.77 41.46
CA GLN A 314 5.50 -13.01 40.24
C GLN A 314 4.95 -12.17 39.08
N SER A 315 3.66 -12.31 38.80
CA SER A 315 3.04 -11.70 37.62
C SER A 315 1.53 -11.55 37.78
N ALA A 316 0.88 -10.92 36.79
CA ALA A 316 -0.58 -10.87 36.71
C ALA A 316 -1.06 -10.92 35.25
N TYR A 317 -2.27 -11.41 35.01
CA TYR A 317 -2.87 -11.48 33.67
C TYR A 317 -4.38 -11.22 33.68
N GLY A 318 -4.92 -11.02 32.47
CA GLY A 318 -6.34 -10.86 32.17
C GLY A 318 -7.02 -9.60 32.71
N PHE A 319 -6.27 -8.52 32.91
CA PHE A 319 -6.72 -7.17 33.29
C PHE A 319 -8.02 -6.66 32.63
N TYR A 320 -8.55 -5.51 33.05
CA TYR A 320 -9.82 -4.97 32.53
C TYR A 320 -9.96 -5.05 31.00
N GLY A 321 -11.01 -5.74 30.56
CA GLY A 321 -11.36 -5.84 29.16
C GLY A 321 -12.05 -4.56 28.68
N SER A 322 -11.51 -3.93 27.65
CA SER A 322 -12.15 -2.79 26.97
C SER A 322 -12.55 -3.16 25.54
N ASN A 323 -13.75 -2.71 25.15
CA ASN A 323 -14.21 -2.77 23.76
C ASN A 323 -13.74 -1.57 22.93
N SER A 324 -13.12 -0.57 23.56
CA SER A 324 -12.52 0.58 22.88
C SER A 324 -11.00 0.42 22.88
N LEU A 325 -10.44 0.33 21.67
CA LEU A 325 -9.00 0.34 21.42
C LEU A 325 -8.63 1.71 20.85
N GLN A 326 -7.55 2.30 21.34
CA GLN A 326 -6.92 3.46 20.69
C GLN A 326 -5.40 3.29 20.75
N MET A 327 -4.84 2.71 19.71
CA MET A 327 -3.40 2.52 19.58
C MET A 327 -2.72 3.87 19.41
N HIS A 328 -1.85 4.25 20.35
CA HIS A 328 -1.11 5.50 20.30
C HIS A 328 0.38 5.29 19.99
N ALA A 329 0.97 4.16 20.36
CA ALA A 329 2.37 3.82 20.06
C ALA A 329 2.51 2.35 19.71
N ILE A 330 3.54 2.03 18.93
CA ILE A 330 3.87 0.67 18.49
C ILE A 330 5.38 0.47 18.52
N ALA A 331 5.84 -0.65 19.06
CA ALA A 331 7.24 -1.08 18.96
C ALA A 331 7.35 -2.56 18.59
N PRO A 332 8.24 -2.92 17.65
CA PRO A 332 8.45 -4.31 17.26
C PRO A 332 9.27 -5.06 18.33
N THR A 333 9.07 -6.36 18.40
CA THR A 333 9.88 -7.26 19.25
C THR A 333 10.75 -8.19 18.40
N PRO A 334 11.85 -8.73 18.95
CA PRO A 334 12.65 -9.76 18.26
C PRO A 334 11.85 -11.02 17.91
N GLU A 335 10.75 -11.26 18.62
CA GLU A 335 9.86 -12.42 18.42
C GLU A 335 8.90 -12.24 17.24
N GLY A 336 8.87 -11.06 16.60
CA GLY A 336 7.94 -10.76 15.50
C GLY A 336 6.52 -10.38 15.98
N THR A 337 6.38 -10.00 17.25
CA THR A 337 5.18 -9.41 17.86
C THR A 337 5.34 -7.88 17.95
N PHE A 338 4.29 -7.21 18.40
CA PHE A 338 4.24 -5.75 18.52
C PHE A 338 3.71 -5.35 19.90
N LEU A 339 4.47 -4.52 20.60
CA LEU A 339 3.99 -3.81 21.78
C LEU A 339 3.14 -2.63 21.34
N ILE A 340 2.01 -2.41 22.01
CA ILE A 340 1.03 -1.36 21.69
C ILE A 340 0.67 -0.59 22.94
N ALA A 341 0.75 0.74 22.88
CA ALA A 341 0.14 1.60 23.90
C ALA A 341 -1.32 1.84 23.53
N ASP A 342 -2.25 1.34 24.35
CA ASP A 342 -3.68 1.57 24.20
C ASP A 342 -4.14 2.61 25.23
N ILE A 343 -4.44 3.81 24.74
CA ILE A 343 -4.85 4.95 25.58
C ILE A 343 -6.34 4.93 25.94
N ALA A 344 -7.18 4.15 25.23
CA ALA A 344 -8.58 4.03 25.61
C ALA A 344 -8.76 3.06 26.79
N GLY A 345 -7.92 2.02 26.85
CA GLY A 345 -7.88 1.05 27.95
C GLY A 345 -6.82 1.33 29.03
N ASP A 346 -6.08 2.43 28.93
CA ASP A 346 -4.92 2.77 29.79
C ASP A 346 -3.99 1.59 30.03
N ARG A 347 -3.42 1.03 28.96
CA ARG A 347 -2.68 -0.24 29.07
C ARG A 347 -1.64 -0.41 27.98
N ILE A 348 -0.74 -1.35 28.24
CA ILE A 348 0.26 -1.81 27.28
C ILE A 348 -0.07 -3.24 26.88
N LEU A 349 -0.20 -3.49 25.59
CA LEU A 349 -0.56 -4.78 25.01
C LEU A 349 0.60 -5.32 24.20
N GLU A 350 0.65 -6.63 24.04
CA GLU A 350 1.48 -7.28 23.03
C GLU A 350 0.56 -8.08 22.09
N ILE A 351 0.69 -7.83 20.79
CA ILE A 351 -0.09 -8.48 19.74
C ILE A 351 0.84 -9.13 18.71
N ASP A 352 0.38 -10.20 18.08
CA ASP A 352 1.14 -10.84 17.00
C ASP A 352 0.96 -10.12 15.65
N SER A 353 1.69 -10.56 14.63
CA SER A 353 1.57 -10.00 13.28
C SER A 353 0.21 -10.23 12.60
N ASN A 354 -0.65 -11.07 13.17
CA ASN A 354 -2.04 -11.29 12.74
C ASN A 354 -3.03 -10.44 13.56
N ALA A 355 -2.53 -9.50 14.37
CA ALA A 355 -3.32 -8.65 15.25
C ALA A 355 -4.09 -9.42 16.35
N SER A 356 -3.62 -10.61 16.72
CA SER A 356 -4.16 -11.38 17.85
C SER A 356 -3.45 -10.98 19.14
N LEU A 357 -4.21 -10.82 20.23
CA LEU A 357 -3.62 -10.51 21.53
C LEU A 357 -2.74 -11.68 22.01
N VAL A 358 -1.48 -11.36 22.29
CA VAL A 358 -0.54 -12.28 22.95
C VAL A 358 -0.69 -12.14 24.45
N ARG A 359 -0.59 -10.92 24.99
CA ARG A 359 -0.74 -10.64 26.44
C ARG A 359 -0.92 -9.15 26.73
N ILE A 360 -1.22 -8.84 27.99
CA ILE A 360 -1.26 -7.48 28.52
C ILE A 360 -0.05 -7.31 29.46
N ILE A 361 0.74 -6.26 29.23
CA ILE A 361 1.99 -5.95 29.95
C ILE A 361 1.70 -5.07 31.18
N ALA A 362 0.86 -4.05 31.01
CA ALA A 362 0.49 -3.11 32.08
C ALA A 362 -0.97 -2.71 31.93
N SER A 363 -1.63 -2.32 33.03
CA SER A 363 -3.05 -1.98 33.08
C SER A 363 -3.33 -0.60 33.65
N SER A 364 -4.57 -0.14 33.57
CA SER A 364 -4.97 1.17 34.08
C SER A 364 -4.64 1.36 35.57
N GLY A 365 -4.10 2.52 35.92
CA GLY A 365 -3.95 2.98 37.29
C GLY A 365 -2.67 3.79 37.54
N ASN A 366 -2.42 4.07 38.82
CA ASN A 366 -1.33 4.96 39.25
C ASN A 366 -0.26 4.21 40.09
N ALA A 367 -0.50 2.95 40.43
CA ALA A 367 0.47 2.12 41.15
C ALA A 367 1.66 1.73 40.26
N THR A 368 2.73 1.21 40.87
CA THR A 368 3.82 0.58 40.12
C THR A 368 3.30 -0.60 39.30
N GLY A 369 3.64 -0.64 38.01
CA GLY A 369 3.14 -1.64 37.06
C GLY A 369 1.77 -1.33 36.45
N GLN A 370 1.16 -0.19 36.82
CA GLN A 370 -0.05 0.34 36.21
C GLN A 370 0.25 1.65 35.47
N VAL A 371 -0.44 1.92 34.37
CA VAL A 371 -0.22 3.09 33.51
C VAL A 371 -1.50 3.91 33.34
N ASN A 372 -1.36 5.18 32.98
CA ASN A 372 -2.47 6.10 32.77
C ASN A 372 -2.16 7.02 31.58
N ASP A 373 -3.01 6.95 30.56
CA ASP A 373 -2.86 7.58 29.24
C ASP A 373 -1.47 7.36 28.60
N PRO A 374 -1.00 6.11 28.45
CA PRO A 374 0.36 5.85 27.97
C PRO A 374 0.53 6.32 26.52
N LYS A 375 1.27 7.41 26.29
CA LYS A 375 1.43 7.98 24.93
C LYS A 375 2.50 7.31 24.10
N ASP A 376 3.52 6.74 24.73
CA ASP A 376 4.65 6.19 24.00
C ASP A 376 5.29 5.01 24.73
N LEU A 377 5.92 4.13 23.96
CA LEU A 377 6.68 3.00 24.44
C LEU A 377 7.81 2.65 23.48
N VAL A 378 8.89 2.09 24.03
CA VAL A 378 10.01 1.58 23.24
C VAL A 378 10.56 0.31 23.87
N LEU A 379 11.02 -0.62 23.04
CA LEU A 379 11.76 -1.80 23.47
C LEU A 379 13.26 -1.47 23.43
N GLY A 380 13.91 -1.45 24.59
CA GLY A 380 15.34 -1.15 24.68
C GLY A 380 16.23 -2.31 24.20
N PRO A 381 17.50 -2.02 23.86
CA PRO A 381 18.47 -3.04 23.45
C PRO A 381 18.81 -4.05 24.57
N ASP A 382 18.50 -3.72 25.82
CA ASP A 382 18.57 -4.61 26.98
C ASP A 382 17.36 -5.55 27.12
N GLY A 383 16.41 -5.47 26.18
CA GLY A 383 15.16 -6.23 26.18
C GLY A 383 14.10 -5.70 27.14
N ARG A 384 14.29 -4.54 27.78
CA ARG A 384 13.28 -3.96 28.68
C ARG A 384 12.30 -3.08 27.93
N ILE A 385 11.08 -2.98 28.44
CA ILE A 385 10.00 -2.17 27.87
C ILE A 385 9.95 -0.86 28.64
N TYR A 386 10.16 0.26 27.97
CA TYR A 386 10.11 1.59 28.56
C TYR A 386 8.82 2.27 28.12
N VAL A 387 8.10 2.90 29.05
CA VAL A 387 6.76 3.43 28.82
C VAL A 387 6.65 4.85 29.35
N CYS A 388 6.16 5.76 28.52
CA CYS A 388 5.69 7.08 28.93
C CYS A 388 4.34 6.93 29.63
N ASP A 389 4.35 6.94 30.95
CA ASP A 389 3.15 6.92 31.79
C ASP A 389 2.66 8.36 31.99
N THR A 390 2.13 8.92 30.91
CA THR A 390 2.00 10.37 30.66
C THR A 390 1.18 11.08 31.73
N SER A 391 0.01 10.56 32.09
CA SER A 391 -0.86 11.21 33.09
C SER A 391 -0.36 11.03 34.52
N ASN A 392 0.51 10.05 34.77
CA ASN A 392 1.21 9.88 36.05
C ASN A 392 2.53 10.66 36.11
N HIS A 393 2.90 11.42 35.07
CA HIS A 393 4.09 12.27 35.04
C HIS A 393 5.40 11.50 35.32
N ARG A 394 5.52 10.27 34.79
CA ARG A 394 6.68 9.41 35.04
C ARG A 394 6.99 8.52 33.83
N ILE A 395 8.17 7.92 33.86
CA ILE A 395 8.55 6.81 32.99
C ILE A 395 8.53 5.53 33.83
N GLN A 396 8.01 4.45 33.26
CA GLN A 396 8.06 3.11 33.85
C GLN A 396 8.83 2.15 32.95
N ILE A 397 9.59 1.26 33.57
CA ILE A 397 10.38 0.24 32.90
C ILE A 397 9.90 -1.13 33.38
N PHE A 398 9.60 -1.99 32.42
CA PHE A 398 9.17 -3.36 32.64
C PHE A 398 10.18 -4.33 32.05
N ASP A 399 10.26 -5.54 32.62
CA ASP A 399 10.88 -6.66 31.91
C ASP A 399 9.97 -7.15 30.76
N ARG A 400 10.45 -8.10 29.95
CA ARG A 400 9.62 -8.72 28.90
C ARG A 400 8.43 -9.48 29.47
N ASN A 401 8.39 -9.87 30.74
CA ASN A 401 7.26 -10.59 31.34
C ASN A 401 6.17 -9.66 31.89
N GLY A 402 6.38 -8.34 31.83
CA GLY A 402 5.45 -7.34 32.35
C GLY A 402 5.65 -7.04 33.84
N SER A 403 6.73 -7.52 34.46
CA SER A 403 7.10 -7.12 35.82
C SER A 403 7.67 -5.71 35.78
N ALA A 404 7.13 -4.80 36.58
CA ALA A 404 7.68 -3.47 36.74
C ALA A 404 9.01 -3.52 37.50
N LEU A 405 10.07 -3.02 36.86
CA LEU A 405 11.43 -3.03 37.39
C LEU A 405 11.81 -1.70 38.05
N LEU A 406 11.48 -0.59 37.37
CA LEU A 406 11.84 0.76 37.79
C LEU A 406 10.75 1.75 37.38
N SER A 407 10.60 2.80 38.18
CA SER A 407 9.86 3.99 37.79
C SER A 407 10.59 5.23 38.29
N PHE A 408 10.60 6.29 37.50
CA PHE A 408 11.18 7.58 37.87
C PHE A 408 10.43 8.73 37.22
N GLY A 409 10.49 9.90 37.84
CA GLY A 409 9.65 11.03 37.47
C GLY A 409 8.60 11.36 38.52
N ALA A 410 8.23 12.64 38.59
CA ALA A 410 7.10 13.14 39.34
C ALA A 410 6.59 14.42 38.67
N SER A 411 5.36 14.82 38.96
CA SER A 411 4.81 16.08 38.45
C SER A 411 5.68 17.28 38.88
N GLY A 412 6.06 18.13 37.92
CA GLY A 412 6.81 19.35 38.19
C GLY A 412 7.70 19.81 37.04
N ASN A 413 8.54 20.81 37.31
CA ASN A 413 9.38 21.48 36.30
C ASN A 413 10.89 21.38 36.62
N GLY A 414 11.26 20.75 37.74
CA GLY A 414 12.65 20.48 38.14
C GLY A 414 13.33 19.39 37.31
N ASN A 415 14.60 19.08 37.60
CA ASN A 415 15.28 17.94 36.98
C ASN A 415 14.63 16.64 37.48
N ALA A 416 14.47 15.65 36.59
CA ALA A 416 13.73 14.40 36.88
C ALA A 416 12.27 14.60 37.30
N GLN A 417 11.70 15.78 37.05
CA GLN A 417 10.26 16.02 37.14
C GLN A 417 9.70 16.26 35.74
N PHE A 418 8.48 15.80 35.49
CA PHE A 418 7.83 15.88 34.19
C PHE A 418 6.47 16.55 34.26
N ASN A 419 6.08 17.18 33.16
CA ASN A 419 4.74 17.67 32.92
C ASN A 419 4.23 17.04 31.61
N GLN A 420 3.47 15.95 31.75
CA GLN A 420 2.90 15.18 30.65
C GLN A 420 3.99 14.74 29.65
N PRO A 421 4.88 13.78 30.03
CA PRO A 421 5.88 13.25 29.10
C PRO A 421 5.19 12.44 28.00
N ARG A 422 5.45 12.73 26.73
CA ARG A 422 4.69 12.12 25.60
C ARG A 422 5.52 11.33 24.60
N GLY A 423 6.82 11.59 24.51
CA GLY A 423 7.72 10.90 23.59
C GLY A 423 8.92 10.32 24.32
N LEU A 424 9.42 9.20 23.84
CA LEU A 424 10.48 8.41 24.46
C LEU A 424 11.36 7.73 23.41
N ALA A 425 12.67 7.99 23.47
CA ALA A 425 13.64 7.30 22.61
C ALA A 425 14.84 6.82 23.43
N LEU A 426 15.52 5.79 22.93
CA LEU A 426 16.74 5.25 23.52
C LEU A 426 17.88 5.36 22.52
N SER A 427 19.06 5.79 22.98
CA SER A 427 20.27 5.67 22.18
C SER A 427 20.82 4.23 22.23
N PRO A 428 21.70 3.84 21.28
CA PRO A 428 22.34 2.53 21.28
C PRO A 428 23.15 2.19 22.54
N ASP A 429 23.64 3.20 23.27
CA ASP A 429 24.35 3.07 24.54
C ASP A 429 23.41 3.08 25.77
N GLY A 430 22.10 3.21 25.56
CA GLY A 430 21.07 3.07 26.59
C GLY A 430 20.73 4.36 27.35
N GLU A 431 21.07 5.54 26.83
CA GLU A 431 20.52 6.79 27.35
C GLU A 431 19.04 6.92 26.99
N ILE A 432 18.24 7.40 27.93
CA ILE A 432 16.79 7.54 27.80
C ILE A 432 16.46 9.01 27.54
N PHE A 433 15.93 9.33 26.37
CA PHE A 433 15.49 10.66 25.98
C PHE A 433 13.98 10.80 26.17
N VAL A 434 13.55 11.80 26.92
CA VAL A 434 12.14 12.01 27.25
C VAL A 434 11.70 13.40 26.80
N ALA A 435 10.68 13.46 25.95
CA ALA A 435 9.99 14.71 25.64
C ALA A 435 9.06 15.11 26.79
N ASP A 436 9.51 16.08 27.58
CA ASP A 436 8.77 16.70 28.68
C ASP A 436 7.85 17.79 28.11
N SER A 437 6.77 17.36 27.47
CA SER A 437 6.01 18.13 26.47
C SER A 437 5.52 19.49 26.97
N ASN A 438 4.89 19.54 28.16
CA ASN A 438 4.35 20.79 28.70
C ASN A 438 5.42 21.67 29.39
N ASN A 439 6.62 21.13 29.62
CA ASN A 439 7.78 21.92 30.02
C ASN A 439 8.64 22.36 28.84
N HIS A 440 8.27 21.99 27.61
CA HIS A 440 8.90 22.43 26.37
C HIS A 440 10.40 22.13 26.27
N ARG A 441 10.80 20.94 26.73
CA ARG A 441 12.20 20.51 26.79
C ARG A 441 12.34 19.00 26.60
N ILE A 442 13.57 18.57 26.34
CA ILE A 442 13.96 17.16 26.41
C ILE A 442 14.81 16.95 27.67
N GLN A 443 14.56 15.86 28.40
CA GLN A 443 15.41 15.41 29.51
C GLN A 443 16.04 14.07 29.16
N VAL A 444 17.29 13.87 29.56
CA VAL A 444 18.09 12.67 29.27
C VAL A 444 18.48 11.98 30.58
N PHE A 445 18.35 10.66 30.62
CA PHE A 445 18.62 9.82 31.77
C PHE A 445 19.51 8.63 31.40
N ASP A 446 20.16 8.03 32.40
CA ASP A 446 20.81 6.74 32.22
C ASP A 446 19.80 5.57 32.29
N VAL A 447 20.26 4.36 32.00
CA VAL A 447 19.48 3.11 32.08
C VAL A 447 18.87 2.83 33.47
N ASN A 448 19.37 3.49 34.53
CA ASN A 448 18.86 3.38 35.90
C ASN A 448 17.91 4.53 36.26
N GLY A 449 17.50 5.37 35.30
CA GLY A 449 16.61 6.49 35.51
C GLY A 449 17.24 7.70 36.22
N SER A 450 18.57 7.77 36.30
CA SER A 450 19.27 8.91 36.88
C SER A 450 19.35 10.05 35.87
N PHE A 451 18.98 11.26 36.29
CA PHE A 451 19.04 12.45 35.42
C PHE A 451 20.49 12.76 35.01
N LEU A 452 20.72 12.91 33.71
CA LEU A 452 22.02 13.27 33.14
C LEU A 452 22.05 14.74 32.73
N ARG A 453 21.14 15.13 31.83
CA ARG A 453 21.10 16.47 31.23
C ARG A 453 19.71 16.84 30.72
N LYS A 454 19.53 18.10 30.32
CA LYS A 454 18.33 18.60 29.65
C LYS A 454 18.68 19.72 28.68
N PHE A 455 17.87 19.89 27.65
CA PHE A 455 18.01 20.96 26.68
C PHE A 455 16.67 21.37 26.09
N GLY A 456 16.65 22.56 25.50
CA GLY A 456 15.47 23.22 24.99
C GLY A 456 14.71 24.08 26.00
N SER A 457 13.92 24.99 25.45
CA SER A 457 13.01 25.88 26.18
C SER A 457 11.84 26.26 25.28
N GLN A 458 10.78 26.83 25.85
CA GLN A 458 9.67 27.34 25.06
C GLN A 458 10.11 28.42 24.06
N GLY A 459 9.73 28.27 22.79
CA GLY A 459 9.90 29.31 21.78
C GLY A 459 10.10 28.77 20.37
N ASN A 460 10.58 29.65 19.48
CA ASN A 460 10.68 29.42 18.03
C ASN A 460 12.13 29.52 17.49
N LEU A 461 13.09 29.86 18.35
CA LEU A 461 14.50 29.98 17.98
C LEU A 461 15.17 28.62 17.83
N GLU A 462 16.41 28.62 17.33
CA GLU A 462 17.25 27.41 17.21
C GLU A 462 17.38 26.70 18.56
N GLY A 463 17.13 25.39 18.58
CA GLY A 463 17.13 24.58 19.80
C GLY A 463 15.96 24.81 20.76
N GLN A 464 15.01 25.71 20.46
CA GLN A 464 13.78 25.88 21.23
C GLN A 464 12.65 25.00 20.72
N PHE A 465 11.77 24.59 21.63
CA PHE A 465 10.62 23.75 21.33
C PHE A 465 9.33 24.45 21.73
N ASN A 466 8.23 24.03 21.12
CA ASN A 466 6.89 24.31 21.64
C ASN A 466 6.10 23.02 21.59
N ASN A 467 5.81 22.49 22.78
CA ASN A 467 5.17 21.20 23.00
C ASN A 467 5.86 20.07 22.18
N PRO A 468 7.09 19.65 22.50
CA PRO A 468 7.69 18.48 21.86
C PRO A 468 6.88 17.25 22.25
N ILE A 469 6.36 16.48 21.28
CA ILE A 469 5.43 15.37 21.56
C ILE A 469 5.98 14.00 21.20
N ASP A 470 7.01 13.96 20.36
CA ASP A 470 7.60 12.73 19.83
C ASP A 470 9.07 12.99 19.49
N LEU A 471 9.90 11.96 19.60
CA LEU A 471 11.33 12.00 19.30
C LEU A 471 11.84 10.60 18.97
N ASP A 472 12.89 10.54 18.16
CA ASP A 472 13.59 9.29 17.86
C ASP A 472 15.10 9.53 17.73
N VAL A 473 15.89 8.47 17.87
CA VAL A 473 17.33 8.48 17.60
C VAL A 473 17.55 7.93 16.19
N THR A 474 18.15 8.73 15.32
CA THR A 474 18.39 8.36 13.92
C THR A 474 19.55 7.38 13.77
N ASP A 475 19.59 6.67 12.65
CA ASP A 475 20.67 5.75 12.29
C ASP A 475 22.08 6.39 12.24
N ASP A 476 22.15 7.70 11.99
CA ASP A 476 23.38 8.51 12.07
C ASP A 476 23.74 8.96 13.50
N GLY A 477 22.98 8.52 14.51
CA GLY A 477 23.22 8.74 15.93
C GLY A 477 22.77 10.12 16.45
N ASN A 478 22.00 10.88 15.66
CA ASN A 478 21.43 12.16 16.07
C ASN A 478 20.04 11.98 16.69
N LEU A 479 19.52 13.06 17.26
CA LEU A 479 18.17 13.12 17.79
C LEU A 479 17.26 13.92 16.87
N VAL A 480 16.10 13.36 16.54
CA VAL A 480 15.02 14.05 15.83
C VAL A 480 13.86 14.30 16.77
N VAL A 481 13.38 15.54 16.82
CA VAL A 481 12.32 15.95 17.75
C VAL A 481 11.18 16.61 16.98
N LEU A 482 9.97 16.14 17.20
CA LEU A 482 8.75 16.73 16.67
C LEU A 482 8.23 17.82 17.62
N SER A 483 8.46 19.08 17.26
CA SER A 483 7.93 20.23 17.99
C SER A 483 6.53 20.57 17.48
N TYR A 484 5.51 19.97 18.09
CA TYR A 484 4.10 20.05 17.65
C TYR A 484 3.61 21.49 17.48
N GLY A 485 3.80 22.34 18.49
CA GLY A 485 3.33 23.73 18.47
C GLY A 485 4.03 24.61 17.44
N ASN A 486 5.22 24.20 16.97
CA ASN A 486 5.99 24.92 15.96
C ASN A 486 5.79 24.36 14.54
N ASN A 487 5.12 23.21 14.41
CA ASN A 487 5.01 22.44 13.16
C ASN A 487 6.38 22.19 12.51
N ARG A 488 7.35 21.73 13.30
CA ARG A 488 8.73 21.49 12.87
C ARG A 488 9.26 20.16 13.35
N VAL A 489 10.09 19.55 12.50
CA VAL A 489 11.02 18.49 12.89
C VAL A 489 12.39 19.13 13.08
N ILE A 490 12.97 18.92 14.26
CA ILE A 490 14.23 19.52 14.69
C ILE A 490 15.27 18.42 14.85
N TYR A 491 16.42 18.58 14.20
CA TYR A 491 17.59 17.71 14.32
C TYR A 491 18.57 18.30 15.31
N LEU A 492 19.04 17.46 16.23
CA LEU A 492 19.96 17.82 17.30
C LEU A 492 21.01 16.72 17.43
N THR A 493 22.18 17.06 17.98
CA THR A 493 23.08 16.04 18.53
C THR A 493 22.48 15.42 19.79
N PRO A 494 22.95 14.25 20.25
CA PRO A 494 22.55 13.68 21.55
C PRO A 494 22.81 14.61 22.74
N ASP A 495 23.78 15.51 22.63
CA ASP A 495 24.08 16.54 23.64
C ASP A 495 23.12 17.74 23.60
N GLY A 496 22.19 17.77 22.65
CA GLY A 496 21.19 18.83 22.50
C GLY A 496 21.63 20.03 21.67
N GLN A 497 22.76 19.94 20.97
CA GLN A 497 23.19 21.00 20.05
C GLN A 497 22.32 21.00 18.80
N TYR A 498 21.82 22.17 18.43
CA TYR A 498 21.01 22.34 17.23
C TYR A 498 21.81 22.09 15.96
N LEU A 499 21.27 21.24 15.06
CA LEU A 499 21.87 20.96 13.75
C LEU A 499 21.09 21.63 12.62
N ARG A 500 19.78 21.34 12.54
CA ARG A 500 18.88 21.88 11.52
C ARG A 500 17.42 21.68 11.91
N HIS A 501 16.51 22.30 11.16
CA HIS A 501 15.09 21.99 11.23
C HIS A 501 14.46 22.12 9.84
N TRP A 502 13.29 21.53 9.68
CA TRP A 502 12.41 21.79 8.55
C TRP A 502 10.96 21.82 9.03
N ASN A 503 10.11 22.52 8.29
CA ASN A 503 8.69 22.64 8.63
C ASN A 503 7.96 21.38 8.17
N CYS A 504 7.10 20.84 9.03
CA CYS A 504 6.20 19.74 8.70
C CYS A 504 4.76 20.24 8.55
N SER A 505 3.86 19.38 8.08
CA SER A 505 2.43 19.72 8.02
C SER A 505 1.87 19.98 9.42
N GLY A 506 0.95 20.94 9.51
CA GLY A 506 0.23 21.22 10.75
C GLY A 506 -0.53 19.98 11.25
N GLY A 507 -0.43 19.68 12.54
CA GLY A 507 -1.07 18.50 13.13
C GLY A 507 -0.33 17.18 12.91
N THR A 508 0.97 17.23 12.62
CA THR A 508 1.84 16.04 12.67
C THR A 508 1.94 15.55 14.11
N HIS A 509 1.62 14.27 14.34
CA HIS A 509 1.52 13.69 15.67
C HIS A 509 2.57 12.62 15.97
N PHE A 510 3.11 11.99 14.93
CA PHE A 510 4.03 10.86 15.07
C PHE A 510 5.23 11.01 14.15
N LEU A 511 6.39 10.64 14.66
CA LEU A 511 7.70 10.67 14.01
C LEU A 511 8.43 9.36 14.37
N THR A 512 9.15 8.77 13.41
CA THR A 512 10.10 7.68 13.71
C THR A 512 11.22 7.68 12.68
N ASP A 513 12.38 7.18 13.08
CA ASP A 513 13.45 6.77 12.19
C ASP A 513 13.05 5.49 11.44
N LEU A 514 13.14 5.54 10.12
CA LEU A 514 12.86 4.39 9.25
C LEU A 514 14.15 3.69 8.81
N ASN A 515 15.29 4.05 9.41
CA ASN A 515 16.65 3.69 9.03
C ASN A 515 17.03 4.15 7.61
N ASN A 516 18.32 4.08 7.30
CA ASN A 516 18.93 4.43 6.02
C ASN A 516 18.69 5.90 5.62
N GLY A 517 18.78 6.81 6.58
CA GLY A 517 18.61 8.25 6.32
C GLY A 517 17.16 8.69 6.05
N LEU A 518 16.18 7.90 6.48
CA LEU A 518 14.76 8.14 6.25
C LEU A 518 14.00 8.42 7.55
N ILE A 519 13.15 9.44 7.51
CA ILE A 519 12.19 9.76 8.58
C ILE A 519 10.78 9.53 8.07
N GLY A 520 9.95 8.89 8.88
CA GLY A 520 8.52 8.87 8.66
C GLY A 520 7.80 9.91 9.50
N LEU A 521 6.72 10.48 8.96
CA LEU A 521 5.79 11.34 9.68
C LEU A 521 4.34 10.94 9.43
N SER A 522 3.49 11.02 10.46
CA SER A 522 2.03 10.87 10.30
C SER A 522 1.25 12.08 10.82
N TRP A 523 0.27 12.52 10.02
CA TRP A 523 -0.65 13.61 10.34
C TRP A 523 -2.03 13.33 9.72
N SER A 524 -3.09 13.49 10.50
CA SER A 524 -4.46 13.13 10.10
C SER A 524 -4.48 11.73 9.47
N ASN A 525 -5.15 11.55 8.34
CA ASN A 525 -5.16 10.30 7.59
C ASN A 525 -3.92 10.06 6.71
N ASN A 526 -2.85 10.86 6.83
CA ASN A 526 -1.68 10.80 5.96
C ASN A 526 -0.46 10.22 6.68
N PHE A 527 0.39 9.61 5.87
CA PHE A 527 1.72 9.16 6.25
C PHE A 527 2.70 9.53 5.13
N GLY A 528 3.85 10.07 5.49
CA GLY A 528 4.88 10.50 4.55
C GLY A 528 6.26 10.01 4.96
N VAL A 529 7.09 9.71 3.95
CA VAL A 529 8.50 9.33 4.11
C VAL A 529 9.35 10.46 3.55
N TYR A 530 10.34 10.87 4.33
CA TYR A 530 11.20 12.01 4.09
C TYR A 530 12.65 11.59 4.23
N GLU A 531 13.53 12.21 3.47
CA GLU A 531 14.96 12.17 3.79
C GLU A 531 15.25 13.02 5.05
N HIS A 532 16.41 12.82 5.67
CA HIS A 532 16.84 13.68 6.78
C HIS A 532 16.95 15.18 6.39
N SER A 533 17.05 15.48 5.09
CA SER A 533 17.02 16.83 4.52
C SER A 533 15.65 17.53 4.64
N GLY A 534 14.58 16.76 4.87
CA GLY A 534 13.19 17.24 4.81
C GLY A 534 12.54 17.10 3.43
N SER A 535 13.28 16.59 2.43
CA SER A 535 12.73 16.26 1.12
C SER A 535 11.75 15.09 1.24
N ARG A 536 10.50 15.30 0.83
CA ARG A 536 9.48 14.25 0.84
C ARG A 536 9.68 13.30 -0.34
N LEU A 537 9.96 12.05 -0.06
CA LEU A 537 10.11 11.00 -1.07
C LEU A 537 8.76 10.41 -1.48
N LYS A 538 7.92 10.12 -0.48
CA LYS A 538 6.63 9.46 -0.71
C LYS A 538 5.60 9.94 0.30
N TYR A 539 4.33 9.86 -0.09
CA TYR A 539 3.22 10.01 0.84
C TYR A 539 2.07 9.10 0.43
N TRP A 540 1.29 8.69 1.43
CA TRP A 540 0.08 7.91 1.29
C TRP A 540 -1.05 8.55 2.08
N ASN A 541 -2.27 8.41 1.56
CA ASN A 541 -3.49 8.72 2.29
C ASN A 541 -4.19 7.40 2.63
N LYS A 542 -4.49 7.20 3.92
CA LYS A 542 -5.12 5.97 4.44
C LYS A 542 -6.66 5.98 4.35
N GLY A 543 -7.27 7.00 3.74
CA GLY A 543 -8.72 7.18 3.67
C GLY A 543 -9.29 7.87 4.92
N ASN A 544 -10.40 7.39 5.48
CA ASN A 544 -10.93 7.92 6.74
C ASN A 544 -10.03 7.52 7.91
N GLY A 545 -9.71 8.46 8.80
CA GLY A 545 -8.93 8.13 9.99
C GLY A 545 -8.25 9.33 10.66
N THR A 546 -7.53 9.05 11.74
CA THR A 546 -6.71 9.99 12.50
C THR A 546 -5.23 9.65 12.33
N SER A 547 -4.34 10.51 12.83
CA SER A 547 -2.90 10.21 12.84
C SER A 547 -2.66 8.86 13.52
N SER A 548 -1.72 8.10 13.01
CA SER A 548 -1.41 6.75 13.52
C SER A 548 0.07 6.66 13.80
N SER A 549 0.44 5.95 14.87
CA SER A 549 1.82 5.57 15.10
C SER A 549 2.25 4.48 14.12
N PHE A 550 3.55 4.38 13.92
CA PHE A 550 4.15 3.44 13.01
C PHE A 550 5.60 3.24 13.38
N THR A 551 6.18 2.16 12.89
CA THR A 551 7.57 1.76 13.14
C THR A 551 8.13 1.06 11.90
N SER A 552 9.44 0.86 11.86
CA SER A 552 10.11 0.09 10.81
C SER A 552 10.64 -1.25 11.35
N LEU A 553 10.54 -2.28 10.52
CA LEU A 553 11.19 -3.57 10.77
C LEU A 553 12.60 -3.55 10.16
N PRO A 554 13.52 -4.45 10.59
CA PRO A 554 14.88 -4.53 10.03
C PRO A 554 14.91 -4.80 8.51
N ASP A 555 13.85 -5.37 7.95
CA ASP A 555 13.69 -5.57 6.52
C ASP A 555 13.12 -4.34 5.78
N GLY A 556 13.02 -3.18 6.44
CA GLY A 556 12.47 -1.93 5.89
C GLY A 556 10.95 -1.88 5.78
N THR A 557 10.23 -2.93 6.23
CA THR A 557 8.76 -2.92 6.30
C THR A 557 8.29 -1.87 7.29
N ILE A 558 7.40 -1.00 6.85
CA ILE A 558 6.75 -0.01 7.71
C ILE A 558 5.47 -0.62 8.25
N VAL A 559 5.35 -0.71 9.58
CA VAL A 559 4.15 -1.22 10.25
C VAL A 559 3.42 -0.05 10.89
N ILE A 560 2.15 0.15 10.51
CA ILE A 560 1.31 1.25 10.99
C ILE A 560 0.24 0.69 11.92
N ALA A 561 0.13 1.24 13.12
CA ALA A 561 -0.96 1.00 14.05
C ALA A 561 -2.09 2.01 13.80
N ASP A 562 -2.98 1.70 12.87
CA ASP A 562 -4.08 2.57 12.46
C ASP A 562 -5.13 2.75 13.56
N ARG A 563 -4.90 3.76 14.39
CA ARG A 563 -5.77 4.19 15.49
C ARG A 563 -7.22 4.44 15.09
N GLY A 564 -7.49 4.88 13.86
CA GLY A 564 -8.85 5.25 13.46
C GLY A 564 -9.72 4.06 13.06
N ASN A 565 -9.10 2.92 12.73
CA ASN A 565 -9.76 1.76 12.15
C ASN A 565 -9.42 0.45 12.86
N ASP A 566 -8.70 0.51 13.99
CA ASP A 566 -8.23 -0.63 14.78
C ASP A 566 -7.48 -1.67 13.94
N LYS A 567 -6.56 -1.24 13.06
CA LYS A 567 -5.81 -2.14 12.16
C LYS A 567 -4.31 -2.02 12.30
N LEU A 568 -3.60 -3.13 12.11
CA LEU A 568 -2.20 -3.11 11.71
C LEU A 568 -2.11 -3.12 10.18
N LEU A 569 -1.34 -2.19 9.60
CA LEU A 569 -1.05 -2.12 8.16
C LEU A 569 0.44 -2.36 7.94
N PHE A 570 0.79 -3.28 7.04
CA PHE A 570 2.17 -3.64 6.72
C PHE A 570 2.52 -3.16 5.33
N TYR A 571 3.40 -2.16 5.24
CA TYR A 571 3.91 -1.62 3.99
C TYR A 571 5.31 -2.16 3.73
N ARG A 572 5.42 -3.16 2.86
CA ARG A 572 6.72 -3.75 2.53
C ARG A 572 7.48 -2.89 1.52
N PRO A 573 8.79 -2.67 1.71
CA PRO A 573 9.62 -2.01 0.72
C PRO A 573 9.79 -2.92 -0.49
N THR A 574 9.80 -2.32 -1.67
CA THR A 574 10.27 -2.98 -2.88
C THR A 574 11.78 -2.77 -2.97
N PHE A 575 12.57 -3.74 -2.51
CA PHE A 575 14.01 -3.69 -2.75
C PHE A 575 14.32 -3.91 -4.22
N ARG A 576 15.20 -3.08 -4.80
CA ARG A 576 16.09 -3.57 -5.87
C ARG A 576 17.11 -4.50 -5.20
N THR A 577 16.92 -5.81 -5.29
CA THR A 577 17.82 -6.79 -4.67
C THR A 577 19.16 -6.87 -5.41
N VAL A 578 20.26 -6.69 -4.66
CA VAL A 578 21.62 -7.04 -5.10
C VAL A 578 21.78 -8.56 -5.06
N ARG A 579 22.31 -9.14 -6.15
CA ARG A 579 22.20 -10.57 -6.53
C ARG A 579 23.41 -11.40 -6.09
N GLY A 580 23.23 -12.72 -6.05
CA GLY A 580 24.32 -13.68 -5.79
C GLY A 580 25.23 -13.92 -7.02
N PRO A 581 26.41 -14.54 -6.83
CA PRO A 581 27.39 -14.74 -7.89
C PRO A 581 26.89 -15.76 -8.91
N GLY A 582 26.77 -15.36 -10.19
CA GLY A 582 26.41 -16.24 -11.32
C GLY A 582 25.08 -15.94 -12.01
N SER A 583 24.35 -14.88 -11.62
CA SER A 583 23.14 -14.47 -12.33
C SER A 583 23.47 -13.63 -13.57
N LYS A 584 22.79 -13.93 -14.67
CA LYS A 584 22.86 -13.24 -15.96
C LYS A 584 22.13 -11.88 -15.93
N GLU A 585 22.74 -10.79 -16.42
CA GLU A 585 22.36 -9.36 -16.30
C GLU A 585 21.84 -8.76 -17.62
N ILE A 586 21.26 -7.54 -17.60
CA ILE A 586 21.00 -6.74 -18.82
C ILE A 586 22.13 -5.71 -18.87
N PRO A 587 22.71 -5.38 -20.03
CA PRO A 587 23.79 -4.42 -20.09
C PRO A 587 23.35 -3.06 -19.53
N PHE A 588 24.16 -2.51 -18.62
CA PHE A 588 23.92 -1.22 -17.97
C PHE A 588 24.93 -0.19 -18.46
N PRO A 589 24.60 0.57 -19.52
CA PRO A 589 25.46 1.63 -20.03
C PRO A 589 25.48 2.84 -19.08
N GLU A 590 26.66 3.43 -18.93
CA GLU A 590 26.94 4.56 -18.05
C GLU A 590 27.90 5.51 -18.77
N VAL A 591 27.50 6.78 -18.90
CA VAL A 591 28.44 7.83 -19.33
C VAL A 591 29.22 8.29 -18.11
N VAL A 592 30.52 7.97 -18.08
CA VAL A 592 31.42 8.22 -16.94
C VAL A 592 31.87 9.68 -16.92
N SER A 593 32.22 10.24 -18.09
CA SER A 593 32.61 11.64 -18.22
C SER A 593 32.57 12.09 -19.68
N VAL A 594 32.29 13.38 -19.88
CA VAL A 594 32.44 14.04 -21.18
C VAL A 594 33.38 15.22 -21.01
N THR A 595 34.35 15.37 -21.90
CA THR A 595 35.31 16.49 -21.85
C THR A 595 35.55 17.03 -23.25
N GLN A 596 35.39 18.34 -23.42
CA GLN A 596 35.75 19.00 -24.67
C GLN A 596 37.26 19.28 -24.69
N ARG A 597 37.95 18.89 -25.79
CA ARG A 597 39.36 19.25 -25.96
C ARG A 597 39.49 20.74 -26.27
N GLN A 598 40.34 21.41 -25.50
CA GLN A 598 40.56 22.86 -25.59
C GLN A 598 40.86 23.29 -27.04
N GLY A 599 40.11 24.29 -27.53
CA GLY A 599 40.29 24.85 -28.88
C GLY A 599 39.78 23.97 -30.03
N THR A 600 38.97 22.94 -29.75
CA THR A 600 38.38 22.06 -30.77
C THR A 600 36.89 21.78 -30.52
N ASN A 601 36.21 21.23 -31.52
CA ASN A 601 34.83 20.73 -31.39
C ASN A 601 34.78 19.21 -31.10
N HIS A 602 35.88 18.66 -30.58
CA HIS A 602 36.00 17.26 -30.24
C HIS A 602 35.59 17.02 -28.78
N LEU A 603 34.63 16.12 -28.59
CA LEU A 603 34.17 15.66 -27.28
C LEU A 603 34.77 14.29 -26.99
N ASP A 604 35.60 14.20 -25.97
CA ASP A 604 36.06 12.93 -25.40
C ASP A 604 34.96 12.40 -24.48
N VAL A 605 34.31 11.32 -24.90
CA VAL A 605 33.24 10.65 -24.16
C VAL A 605 33.80 9.37 -23.58
N THR A 606 33.89 9.32 -22.25
CA THR A 606 34.23 8.12 -21.51
C THR A 606 32.93 7.49 -21.01
N PHE A 607 32.73 6.22 -21.30
CA PHE A 607 31.56 5.46 -20.88
C PHE A 607 31.96 4.06 -20.45
N ARG A 608 31.07 3.36 -19.76
CA ARG A 608 31.24 1.98 -19.31
C ARG A 608 29.93 1.24 -19.51
N ILE A 609 29.98 -0.04 -19.83
CA ILE A 609 28.79 -0.89 -19.87
C ILE A 609 28.99 -2.00 -18.85
N ASN A 610 28.25 -1.96 -17.75
CA ASN A 610 28.32 -2.99 -16.72
C ASN A 610 27.40 -4.14 -17.11
N ASP A 611 27.95 -5.33 -17.27
CA ASP A 611 27.22 -6.54 -17.63
C ASP A 611 28.01 -7.74 -17.13
N ALA A 612 27.49 -8.45 -16.13
CA ALA A 612 28.21 -9.54 -15.50
C ALA A 612 28.26 -10.85 -16.30
N ASP A 613 27.47 -11.01 -17.38
CA ASP A 613 27.40 -12.27 -18.12
C ASP A 613 27.71 -12.20 -19.60
N SER A 614 27.56 -11.03 -20.21
CA SER A 614 28.05 -10.78 -21.56
C SER A 614 29.47 -10.24 -21.45
N SER A 615 30.45 -10.85 -22.13
CA SER A 615 31.81 -10.28 -22.17
C SER A 615 31.91 -9.09 -23.13
N HIS A 616 30.98 -9.01 -24.08
CA HIS A 616 30.89 -7.98 -25.10
C HIS A 616 29.43 -7.66 -25.40
N VAL A 617 29.17 -6.43 -25.83
CA VAL A 617 27.84 -5.92 -26.16
C VAL A 617 27.94 -5.03 -27.41
N GLN A 618 26.84 -4.86 -28.13
CA GLN A 618 26.71 -3.79 -29.11
C GLN A 618 26.42 -2.47 -28.39
N ALA A 619 27.16 -1.41 -28.71
CA ALA A 619 26.93 -0.09 -28.15
C ALA A 619 26.75 0.98 -29.23
N ALA A 620 26.03 2.06 -28.92
CA ALA A 620 25.90 3.23 -29.77
C ALA A 620 25.84 4.52 -28.92
N LEU A 621 26.11 5.66 -29.55
CA LEU A 621 26.09 6.99 -28.93
C LEU A 621 24.99 7.84 -29.57
N LEU A 622 24.30 8.67 -28.78
CA LEU A 622 23.35 9.68 -29.23
C LEU A 622 23.63 11.03 -28.55
N ALA A 623 23.27 12.13 -29.21
CA ALA A 623 23.33 13.47 -28.65
C ALA A 623 22.08 14.30 -28.97
N PHE A 624 21.74 15.27 -28.12
CA PHE A 624 20.52 16.09 -28.22
C PHE A 624 20.84 17.57 -28.06
N VAL A 625 20.23 18.43 -28.87
CA VAL A 625 20.41 19.89 -28.90
C VAL A 625 19.46 20.60 -27.92
N ASP A 626 19.98 21.50 -27.08
CA ASP A 626 19.23 22.36 -26.16
C ASP A 626 18.23 21.61 -25.25
N GLY A 627 18.59 20.39 -24.82
CA GLY A 627 17.71 19.54 -24.00
C GLY A 627 16.38 19.19 -24.70
N GLY A 628 16.38 19.14 -26.03
CA GLY A 628 15.17 19.06 -26.85
C GLY A 628 14.44 17.70 -26.85
N ASN A 629 13.13 17.74 -26.63
CA ASN A 629 12.21 16.59 -26.68
C ASN A 629 11.52 16.42 -28.05
N ASP A 630 12.24 16.60 -29.17
CA ASP A 630 11.66 16.59 -30.52
C ASP A 630 12.61 15.99 -31.57
N LEU A 631 12.02 15.41 -32.63
CA LEU A 631 12.70 14.70 -33.70
C LEU A 631 13.72 15.58 -34.47
N SER A 632 13.56 16.90 -34.44
CA SER A 632 14.47 17.82 -35.13
C SER A 632 15.75 18.13 -34.35
N LYS A 633 15.85 17.69 -33.08
CA LYS A 633 16.90 18.10 -32.13
C LYS A 633 17.88 16.98 -31.76
N VAL A 634 17.75 15.79 -32.34
CA VAL A 634 18.68 14.68 -32.12
C VAL A 634 19.78 14.68 -33.16
N ILE A 635 21.00 14.52 -32.67
CA ILE A 635 22.20 14.30 -33.46
C ILE A 635 22.59 12.84 -33.27
N VAL A 636 22.72 12.11 -34.37
CA VAL A 636 23.35 10.79 -34.39
C VAL A 636 24.82 11.02 -34.71
N PRO A 637 25.75 10.81 -33.75
CA PRO A 637 27.18 10.87 -34.00
C PRO A 637 27.60 9.91 -35.11
N LYS A 638 28.17 10.46 -36.19
CA LYS A 638 28.70 9.71 -37.34
C LYS A 638 30.20 9.92 -37.51
N THR A 639 30.73 11.03 -37.02
CA THR A 639 32.10 11.46 -37.26
C THR A 639 32.94 11.31 -36.00
N PHE A 640 33.70 10.22 -35.90
CA PHE A 640 34.62 9.97 -34.78
C PHE A 640 36.07 10.17 -35.17
N VAL A 641 36.89 10.59 -34.21
CA VAL A 641 38.33 10.85 -34.39
C VAL A 641 39.13 9.69 -33.79
N GLY A 642 39.96 9.06 -34.62
CA GLY A 642 40.73 7.87 -34.24
C GLY A 642 39.92 6.58 -34.42
N SER A 643 40.42 5.47 -33.87
CA SER A 643 39.76 4.16 -33.98
C SER A 643 38.62 4.01 -32.97
N THR A 644 37.45 3.61 -33.46
CA THR A 644 36.24 3.30 -32.67
C THR A 644 35.96 1.80 -32.55
N ILE A 645 36.79 0.95 -33.17
CA ILE A 645 36.60 -0.51 -33.14
C ILE A 645 36.67 -1.01 -31.70
N GLY A 646 35.65 -1.76 -31.27
CA GLY A 646 35.48 -2.30 -29.92
C GLY A 646 35.08 -1.26 -28.87
N LYS A 647 34.77 -0.01 -29.28
CA LYS A 647 34.49 1.10 -28.38
C LYS A 647 33.14 1.79 -28.61
N LEU A 648 32.41 1.52 -29.68
CA LEU A 648 31.04 2.02 -29.94
C LEU A 648 30.36 1.18 -31.05
N ASP A 649 30.77 -0.08 -31.21
CA ASP A 649 30.33 -0.95 -32.28
C ASP A 649 29.66 -2.21 -31.72
N ALA A 650 29.52 -3.27 -32.54
CA ALA A 650 28.86 -4.51 -32.16
C ALA A 650 29.64 -5.36 -31.11
N ASN A 651 30.84 -4.94 -30.68
CA ASN A 651 31.71 -5.77 -29.85
C ASN A 651 32.47 -4.96 -28.78
N VAL A 652 31.75 -4.19 -27.98
CA VAL A 652 32.29 -3.39 -26.88
C VAL A 652 32.45 -4.25 -25.63
N SER A 653 33.64 -4.29 -25.03
CA SER A 653 33.87 -5.09 -23.82
C SER A 653 33.12 -4.54 -22.60
N THR A 654 32.57 -5.42 -21.78
CA THR A 654 31.80 -5.03 -20.59
C THR A 654 32.69 -4.82 -19.36
N ASN A 655 32.19 -4.09 -18.38
CA ASN A 655 32.84 -3.76 -17.11
C ASN A 655 34.17 -3.00 -17.26
N GLN A 656 34.37 -2.31 -18.38
CA GLN A 656 35.57 -1.50 -18.67
C GLN A 656 35.18 -0.11 -19.15
N ASN A 657 36.03 0.87 -18.85
CA ASN A 657 35.86 2.23 -19.38
C ASN A 657 36.36 2.28 -20.82
N HIS A 658 35.49 2.74 -21.72
CA HIS A 658 35.76 3.02 -23.12
C HIS A 658 35.77 4.51 -23.34
N MET A 659 36.69 4.99 -24.16
CA MET A 659 36.75 6.39 -24.54
C MET A 659 36.73 6.52 -26.05
N VAL A 660 35.77 7.31 -26.54
CA VAL A 660 35.62 7.70 -27.94
C VAL A 660 35.66 9.21 -28.06
N THR A 661 36.30 9.69 -29.12
CA THR A 661 36.38 11.12 -29.43
C THR A 661 35.43 11.41 -30.57
N TRP A 662 34.34 12.12 -30.28
CA TRP A 662 33.34 12.51 -31.25
C TRP A 662 33.64 13.92 -31.81
N ASN A 663 33.65 14.09 -33.13
CA ASN A 663 33.72 15.39 -33.79
C ASN A 663 32.31 16.00 -33.92
N ALA A 664 31.82 16.57 -32.83
CA ALA A 664 30.48 17.14 -32.77
C ALA A 664 30.26 18.23 -33.82
N GLY A 665 31.31 19.00 -34.17
CA GLY A 665 31.21 20.06 -35.18
C GLY A 665 30.85 19.57 -36.58
N ALA A 666 31.24 18.34 -36.96
CA ALA A 666 30.94 17.78 -38.28
C ALA A 666 29.52 17.23 -38.41
N ASP A 667 28.95 16.72 -37.31
CA ASP A 667 27.63 16.10 -37.31
C ASP A 667 26.51 17.07 -36.92
N TRP A 668 26.84 18.18 -36.24
CA TRP A 668 25.87 19.12 -35.69
C TRP A 668 25.74 20.42 -36.51
N ASN A 669 26.71 20.82 -37.35
CA ASN A 669 26.69 22.01 -38.21
C ASN A 669 26.44 23.39 -37.55
N VAL A 670 26.14 23.46 -36.24
CA VAL A 670 25.93 24.71 -35.47
C VAL A 670 27.03 24.77 -34.40
N GLY A 671 27.96 25.71 -34.51
CA GLY A 671 29.24 25.67 -33.78
C GLY A 671 29.24 25.83 -32.25
N PHE A 672 28.08 25.94 -31.58
CA PHE A 672 27.94 26.12 -30.12
C PHE A 672 26.50 25.84 -29.62
N GLY A 673 26.32 25.29 -28.39
CA GLY A 673 25.02 25.05 -27.72
C GLY A 673 25.09 24.04 -26.55
N GLU A 674 23.95 23.75 -25.90
CA GLU A 674 23.83 22.66 -24.90
C GLU A 674 23.68 21.29 -25.57
N LEU A 675 24.40 20.29 -25.06
CA LEU A 675 24.31 18.91 -25.52
C LEU A 675 24.01 17.95 -24.36
N GLU A 676 22.96 17.15 -24.51
CA GLU A 676 22.74 15.95 -23.71
C GLU A 676 23.28 14.73 -24.47
N MET A 677 23.90 13.78 -23.75
CA MET A 677 24.52 12.59 -24.34
C MET A 677 23.94 11.32 -23.74
N ALA A 678 23.74 10.30 -24.58
CA ALA A 678 23.29 8.98 -24.18
C ALA A 678 24.15 7.88 -24.81
N VAL A 679 24.42 6.82 -24.03
CA VAL A 679 25.02 5.57 -24.52
C VAL A 679 23.97 4.47 -24.43
N LEU A 680 23.84 3.71 -25.50
CA LEU A 680 22.95 2.58 -25.61
C LEU A 680 23.77 1.30 -25.65
N ALA A 681 23.24 0.23 -25.07
CA ALA A 681 23.88 -1.07 -25.09
C ALA A 681 22.85 -2.20 -25.30
N LYS A 682 23.24 -3.19 -26.10
CA LYS A 682 22.47 -4.39 -26.42
C LYS A 682 23.40 -5.61 -26.32
N ASP A 683 23.00 -6.65 -25.62
CA ASP A 683 23.76 -7.88 -25.50
C ASP A 683 23.46 -8.88 -26.63
N GLU A 684 24.06 -10.07 -26.59
CA GLU A 684 23.80 -11.16 -27.54
C GLU A 684 22.37 -11.74 -27.48
N ARG A 685 21.53 -11.29 -26.54
CA ARG A 685 20.12 -11.69 -26.39
C ARG A 685 19.16 -10.62 -26.87
N ASP A 686 19.68 -9.56 -27.47
CA ASP A 686 18.92 -8.45 -28.01
C ASP A 686 18.19 -7.57 -26.96
N LEU A 687 18.57 -7.64 -25.67
CA LEU A 687 17.96 -6.83 -24.60
C LEU A 687 18.56 -5.41 -24.57
N LEU A 688 17.73 -4.37 -24.77
CA LEU A 688 18.16 -2.96 -24.86
C LEU A 688 17.95 -2.20 -23.54
N ASN A 689 18.93 -1.37 -23.16
CA ASN A 689 18.83 -0.45 -22.02
C ASN A 689 19.36 0.96 -22.39
N LEU A 690 18.78 2.01 -21.80
CA LEU A 690 19.10 3.42 -22.10
C LEU A 690 19.47 4.18 -20.83
N HIS A 691 20.46 5.08 -20.94
CA HIS A 691 20.86 5.97 -19.83
C HIS A 691 21.23 7.37 -20.35
N PHE A 692 20.77 8.39 -19.63
CA PHE A 692 20.84 9.80 -20.03
C PHE A 692 21.80 10.61 -19.14
N LEU A 693 22.56 11.52 -19.75
CA LEU A 693 23.41 12.48 -19.05
C LEU A 693 23.29 13.88 -19.66
N THR A 694 22.68 14.82 -18.94
CA THR A 694 22.57 16.23 -19.37
C THR A 694 23.80 17.04 -18.91
N LEU A 695 24.45 17.75 -19.85
CA LEU A 695 25.55 18.69 -19.54
C LEU A 695 25.01 20.14 -19.56
N PRO A 696 25.38 20.99 -18.58
CA PRO A 696 25.01 22.40 -18.59
C PRO A 696 25.85 23.22 -19.60
N ALA A 697 25.27 24.23 -20.26
CA ALA A 697 26.05 25.21 -21.04
C ALA A 697 26.76 26.20 -20.13
N THR A 698 27.91 25.81 -19.59
CA THR A 698 28.92 26.79 -19.16
C THR A 698 30.32 26.25 -19.42
N ASP A 699 31.22 27.17 -19.72
CA ASP A 699 32.66 27.05 -19.97
C ASP A 699 33.50 26.72 -18.71
N SER A 700 32.86 26.33 -17.61
CA SER A 700 33.52 25.92 -16.37
C SER A 700 33.04 24.54 -15.92
N ASN A 701 33.94 23.55 -15.96
CA ASN A 701 33.74 22.14 -15.59
C ASN A 701 33.37 21.91 -14.09
N SER A 702 32.41 22.64 -13.50
CA SER A 702 32.17 22.61 -12.04
C SER A 702 30.73 22.36 -11.58
N THR A 703 29.84 21.84 -12.42
CA THR A 703 28.46 21.50 -11.99
C THR A 703 28.32 19.98 -11.77
N PRO A 704 27.84 19.52 -10.60
CA PRO A 704 27.53 18.11 -10.37
C PRO A 704 26.49 17.58 -11.37
N LEU A 705 26.80 16.44 -11.98
CA LEU A 705 25.92 15.72 -12.92
C LEU A 705 24.62 15.32 -12.20
N LYS A 706 23.47 15.65 -12.81
CA LYS A 706 22.15 15.20 -12.34
C LYS A 706 21.61 14.11 -13.26
N ILE A 707 21.33 12.95 -12.68
CA ILE A 707 20.65 11.82 -13.35
C ILE A 707 19.15 12.00 -13.15
N ASN A 708 18.36 12.07 -14.23
CA ASN A 708 16.90 12.19 -14.17
C ASN A 708 16.18 11.03 -14.92
N ARG A 709 15.52 10.20 -14.10
CA ARG A 709 14.23 9.47 -14.24
C ARG A 709 13.93 8.48 -15.39
N SER A 710 13.23 7.42 -14.97
CA SER A 710 12.18 6.62 -15.66
C SER A 710 10.85 6.90 -14.91
N PRO A 711 9.63 6.88 -15.50
CA PRO A 711 9.06 5.92 -16.47
C PRO A 711 9.04 6.35 -17.95
N LEU A 712 8.84 5.38 -18.87
CA LEU A 712 8.73 5.56 -20.33
C LEU A 712 7.41 6.26 -20.74
N GLY A 713 7.46 7.34 -21.50
CA GLY A 713 6.32 8.02 -22.14
C GLY A 713 6.43 8.08 -23.68
N ASP A 714 5.50 8.76 -24.35
CA ASP A 714 5.58 9.04 -25.80
C ASP A 714 6.94 9.63 -26.26
N PRO A 715 7.64 10.47 -25.45
CA PRO A 715 8.99 10.92 -25.77
C PRO A 715 10.04 9.79 -25.84
N ASP A 716 9.87 8.69 -25.10
CA ASP A 716 10.82 7.57 -25.10
C ASP A 716 10.66 6.66 -26.31
N LEU A 717 9.42 6.56 -26.85
CA LEU A 717 9.18 5.88 -28.13
C LEU A 717 9.89 6.60 -29.29
N LEU A 718 10.08 7.92 -29.17
CA LEU A 718 10.85 8.73 -30.12
C LEU A 718 12.32 8.30 -30.19
N ASN A 719 12.93 7.97 -29.06
CA ASN A 719 14.31 7.48 -28.98
C ASN A 719 14.49 6.11 -29.65
N LEU A 720 13.48 5.25 -29.60
CA LEU A 720 13.48 3.95 -30.29
C LEU A 720 13.44 4.09 -31.82
N TRP A 721 12.78 5.12 -32.34
CA TRP A 721 12.80 5.41 -33.78
C TRP A 721 14.19 5.80 -34.28
N TYR A 722 14.93 6.57 -33.48
CA TYR A 722 16.31 6.91 -33.79
C TYR A 722 17.23 5.70 -33.77
N TRP A 723 16.99 4.74 -32.87
CA TRP A 723 17.69 3.47 -32.89
C TRP A 723 17.46 2.73 -34.22
N GLN A 724 16.22 2.62 -34.69
CA GLN A 724 15.93 1.96 -35.97
C GLN A 724 16.55 2.69 -37.16
N LEU A 725 16.55 4.02 -37.16
CA LEU A 725 17.22 4.82 -38.21
C LEU A 725 18.75 4.67 -38.15
N ALA A 726 19.35 4.69 -36.95
CA ALA A 726 20.79 4.56 -36.76
C ALA A 726 21.31 3.16 -37.07
N THR A 727 20.49 2.12 -36.85
CA THR A 727 20.81 0.72 -37.16
C THR A 727 20.44 0.31 -38.58
N GLY A 728 19.80 1.19 -39.35
CA GLY A 728 19.56 1.01 -40.79
C GLY A 728 18.32 0.17 -41.12
N ASP A 729 17.25 0.24 -40.33
CA ASP A 729 15.99 -0.47 -40.59
C ASP A 729 15.39 -0.04 -41.95
N GLN A 730 15.23 -1.02 -42.86
CA GLN A 730 14.72 -0.78 -44.21
C GLN A 730 13.19 -0.62 -44.27
N GLY A 731 12.48 -0.90 -43.17
CA GLY A 731 11.03 -0.78 -43.09
C GLY A 731 10.53 0.64 -42.78
N ILE A 732 11.43 1.62 -42.65
CA ILE A 732 11.09 3.01 -42.31
C ILE A 732 11.84 4.00 -43.22
N SER A 733 11.26 5.18 -43.39
CA SER A 733 11.88 6.32 -44.08
C SER A 733 11.69 7.60 -43.25
N HIS A 734 12.70 8.48 -43.24
CA HIS A 734 12.67 9.74 -42.49
C HIS A 734 12.49 10.93 -43.44
N ASP A 735 11.44 11.71 -43.21
CA ASP A 735 11.18 12.99 -43.85
C ASP A 735 11.48 14.13 -42.85
N ALA A 736 12.69 14.66 -42.94
CA ALA A 736 13.17 15.71 -42.05
C ALA A 736 12.40 17.04 -42.20
N ALA A 737 11.86 17.33 -43.39
CA ALA A 737 11.15 18.59 -43.65
C ALA A 737 9.78 18.62 -42.95
N ASN A 738 9.13 17.46 -42.84
CA ASN A 738 7.84 17.30 -42.17
C ASN A 738 7.95 16.73 -40.74
N SER A 739 9.19 16.54 -40.25
CA SER A 739 9.51 15.92 -38.97
C SER A 739 8.75 14.61 -38.76
N SER A 740 8.81 13.69 -39.74
CA SER A 740 8.04 12.44 -39.72
C SER A 740 8.85 11.22 -40.13
N ILE A 741 8.48 10.07 -39.59
CA ILE A 741 8.94 8.74 -40.00
C ILE A 741 7.75 8.00 -40.58
N SER A 742 7.89 7.45 -41.78
CA SER A 742 6.81 6.75 -42.49
C SER A 742 7.29 5.42 -43.05
N MET A 743 6.36 4.50 -43.31
CA MET A 743 6.66 3.33 -44.13
C MET A 743 7.00 3.79 -45.57
N PRO A 744 8.02 3.21 -46.22
CA PRO A 744 8.31 3.47 -47.63
C PRO A 744 7.11 3.08 -48.52
N ILE A 745 6.80 3.90 -49.52
CA ILE A 745 5.75 3.59 -50.51
C ILE A 745 6.27 2.51 -51.47
N ASP A 746 5.57 1.37 -51.54
CA ASP A 746 5.80 0.39 -52.61
C ASP A 746 5.06 0.81 -53.88
N ALA A 747 5.81 1.35 -54.85
CA ALA A 747 5.29 1.86 -56.11
C ALA A 747 4.62 0.79 -56.98
N ASN A 748 4.80 -0.51 -56.69
CA ASN A 748 4.17 -1.60 -57.47
C ASN A 748 2.69 -1.83 -57.10
N LEU A 749 2.21 -1.27 -55.99
CA LEU A 749 0.88 -1.54 -55.44
C LEU A 749 -0.29 -0.97 -56.27
N SER A 750 -0.06 0.00 -57.17
CA SER A 750 -1.12 0.66 -57.95
C SER A 750 -1.39 0.04 -59.32
N VAL A 751 -0.55 -0.90 -59.78
CA VAL A 751 -0.64 -1.47 -61.13
C VAL A 751 -1.96 -2.25 -61.28
N GLY A 752 -2.86 -1.77 -62.14
CA GLY A 752 -4.15 -2.42 -62.42
C GLY A 752 -5.25 -2.16 -61.37
N PHE A 753 -5.02 -1.28 -60.39
CA PHE A 753 -6.00 -0.94 -59.36
C PHE A 753 -7.10 0.00 -59.91
N SER A 754 -8.34 -0.23 -59.49
CA SER A 754 -9.49 0.66 -59.75
C SER A 754 -10.24 0.94 -58.45
N PRO A 755 -10.65 2.18 -58.16
CA PRO A 755 -11.46 2.50 -56.97
C PRO A 755 -12.75 1.66 -56.86
N SER A 756 -13.34 1.24 -57.99
CA SER A 756 -14.51 0.35 -58.01
C SER A 756 -14.26 -1.06 -57.45
N SER A 757 -13.00 -1.46 -57.27
CA SER A 757 -12.65 -2.73 -56.62
C SER A 757 -12.82 -2.70 -55.10
N ILE A 758 -12.93 -1.51 -54.49
CA ILE A 758 -13.18 -1.36 -53.06
C ILE A 758 -14.67 -1.57 -52.79
N SER A 759 -15.03 -2.63 -52.07
CA SER A 759 -16.42 -2.99 -51.80
C SER A 759 -17.21 -1.96 -50.98
N SER A 760 -16.52 -1.13 -50.17
CA SER A 760 -17.14 -0.11 -49.33
C SER A 760 -17.39 1.21 -50.06
N ILE A 761 -17.06 1.32 -51.36
CA ILE A 761 -17.28 2.55 -52.13
C ILE A 761 -18.78 2.81 -52.30
N VAL A 762 -19.22 4.00 -51.88
CA VAL A 762 -20.64 4.41 -51.92
C VAL A 762 -20.89 5.59 -52.85
N LEU A 763 -19.86 6.34 -53.22
CA LEU A 763 -19.94 7.42 -54.19
C LEU A 763 -18.60 7.56 -54.91
N TRP A 764 -18.63 7.66 -56.24
CA TRP A 764 -17.48 7.99 -57.05
C TRP A 764 -17.86 8.97 -58.16
N LEU A 765 -17.45 10.23 -58.01
CA LEU A 765 -17.69 11.29 -58.97
C LEU A 765 -16.34 11.74 -59.57
N ASP A 766 -16.17 11.54 -60.87
CA ASP A 766 -14.95 11.88 -61.61
C ASP A 766 -15.30 12.92 -62.67
N ALA A 767 -14.66 14.10 -62.64
CA ALA A 767 -14.98 15.22 -63.53
C ALA A 767 -14.67 14.91 -65.00
N ASN A 768 -13.82 13.91 -65.27
CA ASN A 768 -13.59 13.39 -66.63
C ASN A 768 -14.83 12.73 -67.24
N ASP A 769 -15.77 12.27 -66.40
CA ASP A 769 -16.89 11.43 -66.81
C ASP A 769 -18.26 12.07 -66.49
N SER A 770 -18.30 13.38 -66.19
CA SER A 770 -19.53 14.11 -65.90
C SER A 770 -20.40 14.26 -67.17
N GLN A 771 -21.43 13.42 -67.30
CA GLN A 771 -22.30 13.30 -68.48
C GLN A 771 -21.56 12.95 -69.79
N SER A 772 -22.30 12.41 -70.74
CA SER A 772 -21.83 12.01 -72.06
C SER A 772 -21.16 13.16 -72.85
N LEU A 773 -19.83 13.20 -72.86
CA LEU A 773 -18.97 13.50 -74.03
C LEU A 773 -19.34 14.66 -74.99
N THR A 774 -19.83 15.82 -74.52
CA THR A 774 -19.98 17.00 -75.42
C THR A 774 -19.97 18.39 -74.77
N LEU A 775 -19.46 18.54 -73.54
CA LEU A 775 -19.44 19.85 -72.86
C LEU A 775 -18.15 20.62 -73.18
N ASN A 776 -18.28 21.89 -73.58
CA ASN A 776 -17.18 22.82 -73.75
C ASN A 776 -16.79 23.44 -72.40
N SER A 777 -15.56 23.93 -72.27
CA SER A 777 -15.15 24.66 -71.08
C SER A 777 -16.12 25.83 -70.79
N ASN A 778 -16.52 25.95 -69.52
CA ASN A 778 -17.52 26.87 -68.96
C ASN A 778 -18.99 26.45 -69.07
N ASP A 779 -19.30 25.28 -69.62
CA ASP A 779 -20.68 24.77 -69.62
C ASP A 779 -21.16 24.46 -68.19
N VAL A 780 -22.45 24.68 -67.94
CA VAL A 780 -23.07 24.39 -66.64
C VAL A 780 -23.26 22.90 -66.47
N VAL A 781 -22.74 22.35 -65.38
CA VAL A 781 -22.88 20.95 -65.01
C VAL A 781 -24.28 20.70 -64.46
N THR A 782 -25.14 20.07 -65.26
CA THR A 782 -26.52 19.75 -64.86
C THR A 782 -26.64 18.39 -64.16
N SER A 783 -25.71 17.47 -64.42
CA SER A 783 -25.50 16.27 -63.60
C SER A 783 -24.07 15.76 -63.67
N TRP A 784 -23.72 14.95 -62.68
CA TRP A 784 -22.43 14.27 -62.52
C TRP A 784 -22.70 12.81 -62.17
N ASN A 785 -22.25 11.90 -63.03
CA ASN A 785 -22.58 10.48 -62.93
C ASN A 785 -21.73 9.78 -61.88
N ASP A 786 -22.38 8.92 -61.08
CA ASP A 786 -21.73 8.08 -60.07
C ASP A 786 -21.19 6.78 -60.70
N LYS A 787 -19.89 6.55 -60.55
CA LYS A 787 -19.18 5.36 -61.06
C LYS A 787 -19.05 4.23 -60.04
N SER A 788 -19.53 4.43 -58.81
CA SER A 788 -19.47 3.38 -57.77
C SER A 788 -20.45 2.23 -58.03
N GLY A 789 -21.39 2.38 -58.97
CA GLY A 789 -22.44 1.39 -59.24
C GLY A 789 -23.67 1.53 -58.33
N ASN A 790 -23.71 2.53 -57.43
CA ASN A 790 -24.79 2.75 -56.49
C ASN A 790 -25.91 3.69 -57.00
N ALA A 791 -25.82 4.14 -58.26
CA ALA A 791 -26.76 5.06 -58.90
C ALA A 791 -26.95 6.40 -58.15
N ARG A 792 -25.91 6.89 -57.46
CA ARG A 792 -25.94 8.14 -56.67
C ARG A 792 -25.48 9.36 -57.48
N ASN A 793 -26.07 9.56 -58.67
CA ASN A 793 -25.73 10.70 -59.52
C ASN A 793 -25.97 12.04 -58.80
N ALA A 794 -25.06 13.00 -58.96
CA ALA A 794 -25.25 14.35 -58.43
C ALA A 794 -25.92 15.22 -59.50
N VAL A 795 -27.07 15.85 -59.19
CA VAL A 795 -27.88 16.62 -60.14
C VAL A 795 -27.96 18.07 -59.69
N LEU A 796 -27.98 19.03 -60.62
CA LEU A 796 -28.03 20.45 -60.31
C LEU A 796 -29.14 20.79 -59.34
N GLY A 797 -28.75 21.32 -58.17
CA GLY A 797 -29.65 21.78 -57.14
C GLY A 797 -29.85 23.29 -57.20
N SER A 798 -28.74 24.05 -57.22
CA SER A 798 -28.76 25.51 -57.27
C SER A 798 -27.48 26.04 -57.94
N GLY A 799 -27.59 27.24 -58.50
CA GLY A 799 -26.47 27.96 -59.08
C GLY A 799 -26.05 27.47 -60.47
N ALA A 800 -24.79 27.69 -60.82
CA ALA A 800 -24.24 27.36 -62.13
C ALA A 800 -22.81 26.81 -62.04
N PRO A 801 -22.59 25.62 -61.44
CA PRO A 801 -21.28 24.98 -61.39
C PRO A 801 -20.78 24.70 -62.81
N LYS A 802 -19.52 25.02 -63.10
CA LYS A 802 -18.98 24.98 -64.46
C LYS A 802 -17.91 23.93 -64.63
N LEU A 803 -17.95 23.20 -65.75
CA LEU A 803 -16.83 22.35 -66.16
C LEU A 803 -15.73 23.22 -66.75
N VAL A 804 -14.49 23.08 -66.28
CA VAL A 804 -13.32 23.76 -66.86
C VAL A 804 -12.29 22.73 -67.27
N THR A 805 -12.02 22.65 -68.57
CA THR A 805 -11.10 21.68 -69.15
C THR A 805 -9.66 22.18 -69.01
N GLY A 806 -8.73 21.29 -68.65
CA GLY A 806 -7.31 21.64 -68.51
C GLY A 806 -6.94 22.48 -67.28
N ALA A 807 -7.89 22.81 -66.41
CA ALA A 807 -7.64 23.59 -65.21
C ALA A 807 -7.18 22.75 -64.00
N GLY A 808 -7.39 21.43 -64.04
CA GLY A 808 -7.00 20.47 -63.02
C GLY A 808 -5.52 20.05 -63.07
N PRO A 809 -5.07 19.26 -62.07
CA PRO A 809 -3.71 18.74 -62.03
C PRO A 809 -3.50 17.76 -63.20
N SER A 810 -2.30 17.76 -63.79
CA SER A 810 -1.98 17.00 -65.01
C SER A 810 -2.94 17.26 -66.20
N GLY A 811 -3.58 18.43 -66.26
CA GLY A 811 -4.48 18.81 -67.36
C GLY A 811 -5.88 18.17 -67.29
N LEU A 812 -6.23 17.53 -66.17
CA LEU A 812 -7.57 16.98 -65.95
C LEU A 812 -8.63 18.10 -65.93
N PRO A 813 -9.88 17.82 -66.34
CA PRO A 813 -10.98 18.74 -66.13
C PRO A 813 -11.32 18.82 -64.63
N ALA A 814 -11.82 19.99 -64.23
CA ALA A 814 -12.33 20.23 -62.89
C ALA A 814 -13.71 20.87 -62.98
N ILE A 815 -14.53 20.66 -61.95
CA ILE A 815 -15.81 21.37 -61.80
C ILE A 815 -15.58 22.52 -60.82
N GLU A 816 -15.83 23.73 -61.29
CA GLU A 816 -15.71 24.97 -60.54
C GLU A 816 -17.04 25.34 -59.88
N PHE A 817 -16.98 25.62 -58.58
CA PHE A 817 -18.08 26.18 -57.80
C PHE A 817 -17.68 27.60 -57.36
N ARG A 818 -18.49 28.62 -57.69
CA ARG A 818 -18.12 30.04 -57.55
C ARG A 818 -19.19 30.87 -56.84
N ARG A 819 -18.77 31.87 -56.08
CA ARG A 819 -19.69 32.75 -55.31
C ARG A 819 -20.57 33.68 -56.16
N SER A 820 -20.18 34.01 -57.39
CA SER A 820 -20.76 35.13 -58.15
C SER A 820 -22.24 34.95 -58.58
N GLY A 821 -22.93 33.89 -58.16
CA GLY A 821 -24.34 33.61 -58.46
C GLY A 821 -25.23 33.14 -57.30
N GLY A 822 -24.71 32.98 -56.07
CA GLY A 822 -25.44 32.37 -54.93
C GLY A 822 -24.83 31.04 -54.48
N ASP A 823 -25.65 30.15 -53.89
CA ASP A 823 -25.25 28.77 -53.55
C ASP A 823 -25.13 27.94 -54.86
N ASP A 824 -23.91 27.48 -55.17
CA ASP A 824 -23.60 26.60 -56.31
C ASP A 824 -23.45 25.15 -55.81
N PHE A 825 -24.44 24.28 -56.03
CA PHE A 825 -24.33 22.87 -55.62
C PHE A 825 -25.14 21.88 -56.48
N LEU A 826 -24.67 20.63 -56.48
CA LEU A 826 -25.32 19.45 -57.01
C LEU A 826 -25.88 18.62 -55.83
N ASN A 827 -27.13 18.17 -55.91
CA ASN A 827 -27.73 17.23 -54.97
C ASN A 827 -27.35 15.79 -55.35
N VAL A 828 -26.78 15.04 -54.41
CA VAL A 828 -26.45 13.62 -54.59
C VAL A 828 -27.71 12.78 -54.39
N GLY A 829 -28.14 12.08 -55.44
CA GLY A 829 -29.30 11.20 -55.42
C GLY A 829 -29.04 9.81 -54.81
N GLY A 830 -30.07 8.98 -54.80
CA GLY A 830 -30.01 7.58 -54.36
C GLY A 830 -30.39 7.34 -52.89
N SER A 831 -30.19 6.11 -52.42
CA SER A 831 -30.51 5.70 -51.05
C SER A 831 -29.56 6.36 -50.03
N ALA A 832 -30.10 6.63 -48.83
CA ALA A 832 -29.35 7.18 -47.71
C ALA A 832 -28.11 6.33 -47.40
N PHE A 833 -26.96 6.98 -47.21
CA PHE A 833 -25.68 6.32 -46.90
C PHE A 833 -24.91 7.09 -45.83
N MET A 834 -23.92 6.42 -45.24
CA MET A 834 -22.99 7.02 -44.28
C MET A 834 -21.59 6.97 -44.88
N ALA A 835 -20.94 8.13 -45.05
CA ALA A 835 -19.54 8.18 -45.43
C ALA A 835 -18.67 8.24 -44.18
N LYS A 836 -17.85 7.21 -43.96
CA LYS A 836 -16.88 7.16 -42.85
C LYS A 836 -15.49 7.63 -43.27
N HIS A 837 -15.20 7.58 -44.57
CA HIS A 837 -13.94 7.98 -45.15
C HIS A 837 -14.23 8.63 -46.51
N MET A 838 -13.72 9.84 -46.73
CA MET A 838 -13.90 10.58 -47.99
C MET A 838 -12.56 11.09 -48.49
N ILE A 839 -12.38 11.04 -49.81
CA ILE A 839 -11.18 11.55 -50.49
C ILE A 839 -11.61 12.47 -51.63
N TYR A 840 -10.94 13.63 -51.72
CA TYR A 840 -11.20 14.67 -52.70
C TYR A 840 -9.90 15.03 -53.42
N VAL A 841 -9.97 15.19 -54.74
CA VAL A 841 -8.94 15.90 -55.50
C VAL A 841 -9.44 17.31 -55.74
N CYS A 842 -8.94 18.29 -54.98
CA CYS A 842 -9.50 19.64 -54.98
C CYS A 842 -8.47 20.75 -54.74
N ARG A 843 -8.86 21.98 -55.06
CA ARG A 843 -8.17 23.23 -54.67
C ARG A 843 -9.17 24.32 -54.28
N SER A 844 -8.70 25.38 -53.62
CA SER A 844 -9.47 26.59 -53.30
C SER A 844 -8.76 27.85 -53.81
N PRO A 845 -9.13 28.37 -55.00
CA PRO A 845 -8.31 29.33 -55.74
C PRO A 845 -8.36 30.80 -55.22
N GLN A 846 -9.14 31.13 -54.18
CA GLN A 846 -9.26 32.52 -53.68
C GLN A 846 -8.91 32.67 -52.19
N ALA A 847 -8.04 33.65 -51.88
CA ALA A 847 -7.57 33.96 -50.52
C ALA A 847 -8.49 34.89 -49.71
N SER A 848 -9.45 35.59 -50.34
CA SER A 848 -10.18 36.70 -49.71
C SER A 848 -11.66 36.36 -49.48
N TRP A 849 -12.04 36.24 -48.20
CA TRP A 849 -13.42 36.13 -47.64
C TRP A 849 -14.10 34.74 -47.56
N ASN A 850 -13.39 33.74 -47.04
CA ASN A 850 -13.92 32.38 -46.91
C ASN A 850 -13.65 31.78 -45.51
N TYR A 851 -14.70 31.58 -44.70
CA TYR A 851 -14.58 31.08 -43.33
C TYR A 851 -14.63 29.54 -43.22
N TYR A 852 -15.25 28.84 -44.17
CA TYR A 852 -15.48 27.40 -44.08
C TYR A 852 -15.50 26.74 -45.48
N GLY A 853 -14.87 25.58 -45.68
CA GLY A 853 -14.93 24.86 -46.98
C GLY A 853 -15.39 23.42 -46.89
N GLY A 854 -16.52 23.05 -47.51
CA GLY A 854 -16.99 21.67 -47.62
C GLY A 854 -17.25 21.25 -49.06
N VAL A 855 -16.71 20.10 -49.47
CA VAL A 855 -16.85 19.55 -50.84
C VAL A 855 -18.06 18.63 -50.96
N LEU A 856 -18.26 17.70 -50.02
CA LEU A 856 -19.44 16.82 -49.90
C LEU A 856 -20.01 16.97 -48.47
N GLY A 857 -21.28 17.34 -48.32
CA GLY A 857 -21.90 17.61 -47.01
C GLY A 857 -23.38 17.21 -46.92
N HIS A 858 -23.87 16.93 -45.71
CA HIS A 858 -25.27 16.58 -45.42
C HIS A 858 -26.10 17.83 -45.05
N GLN A 859 -27.41 17.85 -45.34
CA GLN A 859 -28.26 19.06 -45.25
C GLN A 859 -29.01 19.25 -43.89
N SER A 860 -28.42 18.92 -42.74
CA SER A 860 -29.03 19.16 -41.42
C SER A 860 -28.47 20.42 -40.74
N GLY A 861 -28.78 21.60 -41.27
CA GLY A 861 -28.40 22.89 -40.66
C GLY A 861 -26.90 23.22 -40.74
N ARG A 862 -26.48 24.33 -40.08
CA ARG A 862 -25.13 24.94 -40.14
C ARG A 862 -23.94 24.04 -39.68
N GLY A 863 -24.11 22.73 -39.58
CA GLY A 863 -23.16 21.81 -38.92
C GLY A 863 -22.92 20.47 -39.61
N SER A 864 -23.15 20.35 -40.93
CA SER A 864 -22.98 19.07 -41.64
C SER A 864 -22.13 19.15 -42.92
N ASN A 865 -21.33 20.20 -43.03
CA ASN A 865 -20.23 20.31 -43.98
C ASN A 865 -18.93 19.96 -43.23
N TYR A 866 -18.00 19.22 -43.84
CA TYR A 866 -16.66 18.99 -43.26
C TYR A 866 -15.78 20.16 -43.69
N LEU A 867 -15.59 21.13 -42.77
CA LEU A 867 -15.13 22.48 -43.09
C LEU A 867 -13.65 22.70 -42.77
N VAL A 868 -12.89 23.25 -43.73
CA VAL A 868 -11.54 23.81 -43.52
C VAL A 868 -11.63 25.32 -43.27
N HIS A 869 -10.93 25.86 -42.26
CA HIS A 869 -10.90 27.29 -41.90
C HIS A 869 -9.59 27.95 -42.36
N SER A 870 -9.67 29.15 -42.96
CA SER A 870 -8.52 30.02 -43.19
C SER A 870 -8.22 30.91 -41.97
N GLY A 871 -7.06 30.76 -41.34
CA GLY A 871 -6.51 31.78 -40.43
C GLY A 871 -6.83 31.72 -38.91
N GLN A 872 -7.81 30.94 -38.44
CA GLN A 872 -7.96 30.60 -37.01
C GLN A 872 -8.44 29.15 -36.84
N GLN A 873 -8.04 28.52 -35.75
CA GLN A 873 -7.99 27.06 -35.62
C GLN A 873 -9.30 26.46 -35.10
N GLY A 874 -10.03 25.71 -35.94
CA GLY A 874 -11.11 24.83 -35.47
C GLY A 874 -12.11 24.37 -36.55
N PHE A 875 -12.63 23.14 -36.39
CA PHE A 875 -13.85 22.67 -37.06
C PHE A 875 -15.08 23.28 -36.36
N HIS A 876 -16.14 23.58 -37.10
CA HIS A 876 -17.34 24.19 -36.53
C HIS A 876 -18.21 23.15 -35.78
N TYR A 877 -18.44 23.37 -34.48
CA TYR A 877 -19.36 22.72 -33.52
C TYR A 877 -19.87 21.27 -33.80
N ASN A 878 -19.63 20.38 -32.82
CA ASN A 878 -20.21 19.04 -32.58
C ASN A 878 -19.74 17.82 -33.41
N ARG A 879 -18.84 17.93 -34.40
CA ARG A 879 -18.24 16.75 -35.07
C ARG A 879 -16.80 17.03 -35.54
N TYR A 880 -15.81 16.42 -34.90
CA TYR A 880 -14.41 16.49 -35.34
C TYR A 880 -14.10 15.27 -36.22
N PRO A 881 -13.51 15.42 -37.43
CA PRO A 881 -12.95 14.27 -38.12
C PRO A 881 -11.87 13.63 -37.24
N THR A 882 -11.82 12.30 -37.20
CA THR A 882 -10.77 11.57 -36.46
C THR A 882 -9.41 11.74 -37.12
N ALA A 883 -9.38 11.93 -38.44
CA ALA A 883 -8.16 12.20 -39.19
C ALA A 883 -8.44 13.08 -40.42
N VAL A 884 -7.50 13.95 -40.77
CA VAL A 884 -7.52 14.71 -42.04
C VAL A 884 -6.13 14.64 -42.62
N MET A 885 -6.00 14.31 -43.91
CA MET A 885 -4.71 14.13 -44.56
C MET A 885 -4.62 14.95 -45.86
N LYS A 886 -3.45 15.56 -46.11
CA LYS A 886 -3.11 16.27 -47.35
C LYS A 886 -2.01 15.51 -48.04
N ASN A 887 -2.27 15.04 -49.26
CA ASN A 887 -1.31 14.30 -50.08
C ASN A 887 -0.71 13.10 -49.30
N GLY A 888 -1.56 12.37 -48.58
CA GLY A 888 -1.15 11.26 -47.71
C GLY A 888 -0.56 11.65 -46.35
N THR A 889 -0.32 12.94 -46.09
CA THR A 889 0.26 13.46 -44.83
C THR A 889 -0.84 13.83 -43.83
N ASP A 890 -0.84 13.24 -42.63
CA ASP A 890 -1.84 13.52 -41.58
C ASP A 890 -1.70 14.92 -40.98
N LEU A 891 -2.84 15.57 -40.73
CA LEU A 891 -3.01 16.96 -40.33
C LEU A 891 -3.83 17.08 -39.03
N SER A 892 -4.31 15.96 -38.48
CA SER A 892 -5.28 15.90 -37.38
C SER A 892 -4.73 16.26 -35.99
N GLN A 893 -3.40 16.25 -35.80
CA GLN A 893 -2.77 16.46 -34.48
C GLN A 893 -1.94 17.75 -34.33
N SER A 894 -1.86 18.61 -35.35
CA SER A 894 -1.34 19.96 -35.11
C SER A 894 -2.37 20.74 -34.31
N ASN A 895 -2.01 21.28 -33.14
CA ASN A 895 -2.83 22.24 -32.38
C ASN A 895 -3.23 23.37 -33.33
N GLY A 896 -4.42 23.15 -33.88
CA GLY A 896 -5.02 23.60 -35.13
C GLY A 896 -4.19 23.63 -36.40
N PHE A 897 -4.92 23.33 -37.47
CA PHE A 897 -4.40 23.22 -38.81
C PHE A 897 -4.95 24.35 -39.67
N ASN A 898 -4.08 25.09 -40.34
CA ASN A 898 -4.44 26.16 -41.28
C ASN A 898 -3.92 25.74 -42.66
N LEU A 899 -4.80 25.37 -43.58
CA LEU A 899 -4.39 24.98 -44.94
C LEU A 899 -3.85 26.15 -45.77
N GLY A 900 -3.91 27.38 -45.25
CA GLY A 900 -3.66 28.58 -46.04
C GLY A 900 -4.61 28.66 -47.25
N PRO A 901 -4.48 29.68 -48.10
CA PRO A 901 -5.07 29.65 -49.44
C PRO A 901 -4.54 28.42 -50.20
N LEU A 902 -5.44 27.59 -50.73
CA LEU A 902 -5.09 26.37 -51.47
C LEU A 902 -5.11 26.65 -52.97
N ASP A 903 -4.13 27.39 -53.47
CA ASP A 903 -4.01 27.69 -54.90
C ASP A 903 -3.59 26.47 -55.75
N GLN A 904 -2.99 25.46 -55.13
CA GLN A 904 -2.61 24.18 -55.75
C GLN A 904 -3.60 23.05 -55.45
N PHE A 905 -3.75 22.13 -56.41
CA PHE A 905 -4.52 20.90 -56.20
C PHE A 905 -3.83 19.96 -55.21
N MET A 906 -4.64 19.31 -54.39
CA MET A 906 -4.23 18.34 -53.40
C MET A 906 -5.19 17.17 -53.35
N ILE A 907 -4.68 16.04 -52.85
CA ILE A 907 -5.48 14.91 -52.41
C ILE A 907 -5.82 15.17 -50.94
N LEU A 908 -7.07 15.53 -50.66
CA LEU A 908 -7.58 15.76 -49.32
C LEU A 908 -8.36 14.53 -48.87
N GLU A 909 -7.93 13.92 -47.79
CA GLU A 909 -8.57 12.75 -47.18
C GLU A 909 -9.15 13.14 -45.81
N VAL A 910 -10.37 12.69 -45.53
CA VAL A 910 -11.11 13.03 -44.32
C VAL A 910 -11.73 11.75 -43.76
N VAL A 911 -11.33 11.38 -42.55
CA VAL A 911 -11.91 10.29 -41.76
C VAL A 911 -12.84 10.89 -40.71
N VAL A 912 -14.06 10.41 -40.67
CA VAL A 912 -15.14 11.01 -39.88
C VAL A 912 -15.37 10.19 -38.61
N ASP A 913 -15.32 10.85 -37.44
CA ASP A 913 -15.91 10.30 -36.21
C ASP A 913 -17.43 10.47 -36.29
N ASP A 914 -18.22 9.40 -36.16
CA ASP A 914 -19.66 9.57 -35.96
C ASP A 914 -20.13 8.79 -34.74
N HIS A 915 -20.63 9.55 -33.76
CA HIS A 915 -21.34 9.04 -32.59
C HIS A 915 -22.76 8.55 -32.97
N SER A 916 -23.17 8.61 -34.25
CA SER A 916 -24.44 8.06 -34.77
C SER A 916 -24.23 6.98 -35.83
N SER A 917 -24.89 5.83 -35.68
CA SER A 917 -24.80 4.67 -36.59
C SER A 917 -25.81 4.71 -37.75
N SER A 918 -26.46 5.84 -38.01
CA SER A 918 -27.62 5.93 -38.92
C SER A 918 -27.24 6.50 -40.30
N ASN A 919 -27.66 5.84 -41.39
CA ASN A 919 -27.57 6.37 -42.75
C ASN A 919 -28.19 7.78 -42.89
N LYS A 920 -27.58 8.63 -43.71
CA LYS A 920 -28.02 10.03 -43.94
C LYS A 920 -28.47 10.24 -45.39
N SER A 921 -29.42 11.16 -45.62
CA SER A 921 -29.94 11.52 -46.95
C SER A 921 -29.75 13.02 -47.24
N ASN A 922 -29.92 13.48 -48.48
CA ASN A 922 -29.71 14.89 -48.87
C ASN A 922 -28.23 15.34 -48.80
N TYR A 923 -27.32 14.53 -49.35
CA TYR A 923 -25.95 14.98 -49.57
C TYR A 923 -25.87 15.98 -50.72
N LYS A 924 -24.94 16.92 -50.62
CA LYS A 924 -24.66 17.93 -51.65
C LYS A 924 -23.18 17.99 -51.95
N VAL A 925 -22.85 18.18 -53.22
CA VAL A 925 -21.51 18.50 -53.72
C VAL A 925 -21.52 19.95 -54.18
N GLY A 926 -20.67 20.80 -53.61
CA GLY A 926 -20.69 22.23 -53.93
C GLY A 926 -20.84 23.15 -52.71
N ARG A 927 -20.93 24.44 -52.99
CA ARG A 927 -21.18 25.50 -52.02
C ARG A 927 -22.62 25.41 -51.54
N ASN A 928 -22.83 25.14 -50.25
CA ASN A 928 -24.16 24.89 -49.67
C ASN A 928 -24.59 25.97 -48.65
N ASP A 929 -23.80 27.03 -48.49
CA ASP A 929 -24.18 28.21 -47.71
C ASP A 929 -23.31 29.44 -48.06
N ASN A 930 -23.72 30.60 -47.53
CA ASN A 930 -23.02 31.88 -47.65
C ASN A 930 -21.60 31.91 -47.02
N TYR A 931 -21.20 30.83 -46.37
CA TYR A 931 -19.95 30.69 -45.62
C TYR A 931 -18.94 29.76 -46.31
N SER A 932 -19.40 28.99 -47.31
CA SER A 932 -18.63 28.03 -48.11
C SER A 932 -17.59 28.73 -49.01
N MET A 933 -16.38 28.16 -49.10
CA MET A 933 -15.31 28.67 -49.98
C MET A 933 -15.57 28.38 -51.46
N ASP A 934 -14.91 29.13 -52.35
CA ASP A 934 -14.77 28.71 -53.75
C ASP A 934 -13.85 27.50 -53.84
N PHE A 935 -14.21 26.52 -54.66
CA PHE A 935 -13.39 25.33 -54.86
C PHE A 935 -13.53 24.76 -56.27
N ASP A 936 -12.46 24.08 -56.67
CA ASP A 936 -12.39 23.28 -57.88
C ASP A 936 -12.20 21.84 -57.48
N VAL A 937 -13.03 20.95 -58.02
CA VAL A 937 -13.00 19.53 -57.67
C VAL A 937 -12.86 18.71 -58.95
N VAL A 938 -11.91 17.79 -58.93
CA VAL A 938 -11.63 16.86 -60.02
C VAL A 938 -12.27 15.52 -59.71
N GLU A 939 -12.19 15.06 -58.46
CA GLU A 939 -12.64 13.72 -58.09
C GLU A 939 -13.12 13.69 -56.64
N ILE A 940 -14.22 12.95 -56.39
CA ILE A 940 -14.78 12.69 -55.07
C ILE A 940 -15.00 11.19 -54.93
N LEU A 941 -14.45 10.61 -53.87
CA LEU A 941 -14.62 9.22 -53.48
C LEU A 941 -15.13 9.18 -52.04
N ALA A 942 -16.22 8.45 -51.78
CA ALA A 942 -16.73 8.25 -50.43
C ALA A 942 -16.95 6.77 -50.14
N PHE A 943 -16.62 6.36 -48.91
CA PHE A 943 -16.65 4.97 -48.46
C PHE A 943 -17.50 4.81 -47.20
N SER A 944 -18.26 3.71 -47.11
CA SER A 944 -19.06 3.37 -45.94
C SER A 944 -18.25 2.85 -44.76
N GLU A 945 -16.98 2.56 -44.98
CA GLU A 945 -16.02 2.06 -44.00
C GLU A 945 -14.73 2.89 -44.05
N GLN A 946 -13.98 2.90 -42.95
CA GLN A 946 -12.64 3.47 -42.96
C GLN A 946 -11.70 2.53 -43.72
N LEU A 947 -11.10 3.02 -44.80
CA LEU A 947 -10.15 2.25 -45.60
C LEU A 947 -8.95 1.76 -44.76
N GLY A 948 -8.58 0.50 -44.98
CA GLY A 948 -7.42 -0.16 -44.40
C GLY A 948 -6.27 -0.27 -45.41
N ALA A 949 -5.91 -1.50 -45.80
CA ALA A 949 -4.80 -1.77 -46.72
C ALA A 949 -5.02 -1.19 -48.13
N GLU A 950 -6.28 -1.07 -48.56
CA GLU A 950 -6.67 -0.56 -49.88
C GLU A 950 -6.41 0.96 -50.02
N ARG A 951 -6.21 1.66 -48.89
CA ARG A 951 -5.95 3.10 -48.85
C ARG A 951 -4.72 3.49 -49.67
N GLU A 952 -3.62 2.75 -49.54
CA GLU A 952 -2.35 3.09 -50.21
C GLU A 952 -2.45 2.90 -51.73
N GLN A 953 -3.12 1.83 -52.17
CA GLN A 953 -3.39 1.59 -53.58
C GLN A 953 -4.23 2.72 -54.19
N LEU A 954 -5.21 3.23 -53.42
CA LEU A 954 -6.05 4.34 -53.82
C LEU A 954 -5.29 5.67 -53.89
N LEU A 955 -4.43 5.98 -52.92
CA LEU A 955 -3.60 7.18 -52.94
C LEU A 955 -2.58 7.15 -54.08
N LEU A 956 -1.99 5.98 -54.37
CA LEU A 956 -1.09 5.81 -55.50
C LEU A 956 -1.82 5.89 -56.84
N TYR A 957 -3.03 5.34 -56.93
CA TYR A 957 -3.90 5.54 -58.09
C TYR A 957 -4.17 7.03 -58.33
N LEU A 958 -4.60 7.77 -57.32
CA LEU A 958 -4.85 9.21 -57.43
C LEU A 958 -3.57 9.99 -57.75
N SER A 959 -2.44 9.64 -57.12
CA SER A 959 -1.13 10.24 -57.37
C SER A 959 -0.70 10.03 -58.83
N SER A 960 -0.82 8.81 -59.35
CA SER A 960 -0.50 8.48 -60.74
C SER A 960 -1.42 9.19 -61.75
N LYS A 961 -2.71 9.31 -61.42
CA LYS A 961 -3.72 9.98 -62.26
C LYS A 961 -3.51 11.49 -62.30
N THR A 962 -3.19 12.10 -61.16
CA THR A 962 -3.14 13.56 -60.99
C THR A 962 -1.74 14.14 -61.09
N GLY A 963 -0.69 13.34 -60.90
CA GLY A 963 0.70 13.80 -60.75
C GLY A 963 1.01 14.42 -59.37
N ILE A 964 0.08 14.36 -58.42
CA ILE A 964 0.27 14.89 -57.07
C ILE A 964 1.08 13.88 -56.25
N GLY A 965 2.27 14.26 -55.77
CA GLY A 965 3.08 13.40 -54.91
C GLY A 965 2.38 13.08 -53.59
N VAL A 966 2.52 11.84 -53.09
CA VAL A 966 1.91 11.36 -51.84
C VAL A 966 2.96 10.78 -50.89
N SER A 967 2.68 10.83 -49.58
CA SER A 967 3.51 10.25 -48.52
C SER A 967 2.92 8.94 -47.99
N GLY A 968 3.78 7.99 -47.57
CA GLY A 968 3.37 6.72 -46.96
C GLY A 968 2.87 6.88 -45.53
N LEU A 969 2.27 5.82 -44.96
CA LEU A 969 1.71 5.84 -43.60
C LEU A 969 2.73 6.31 -42.56
N SER A 970 2.37 7.35 -41.80
CA SER A 970 3.22 7.92 -40.75
C SER A 970 3.29 6.99 -39.54
N LEU A 971 4.51 6.60 -39.16
CA LEU A 971 4.86 5.83 -37.96
C LEU A 971 5.20 6.76 -36.77
N ALA A 972 5.80 7.93 -37.04
CA ALA A 972 6.07 8.93 -36.01
C ALA A 972 6.04 10.35 -36.60
N ARG A 973 5.69 11.36 -35.80
CA ARG A 973 5.73 12.76 -36.22
C ARG A 973 5.94 13.73 -35.06
N GLY A 974 6.80 14.73 -35.25
CA GLY A 974 7.16 15.70 -34.22
C GLY A 974 7.71 14.98 -32.99
N ASN A 975 6.99 15.03 -31.87
CA ASN A 975 7.34 14.33 -30.63
C ASN A 975 6.41 13.15 -30.28
N GLN A 976 5.63 12.66 -31.24
CA GLN A 976 4.61 11.60 -31.01
C GLN A 976 4.85 10.39 -31.91
N THR A 977 4.58 9.19 -31.38
CA THR A 977 4.53 7.93 -32.14
C THR A 977 3.07 7.61 -32.49
N THR A 978 2.76 7.33 -33.75
CA THR A 978 1.38 6.96 -34.16
C THR A 978 1.01 5.58 -33.63
N PRO A 979 -0.28 5.20 -33.54
CA PRO A 979 -0.67 3.84 -33.13
C PRO A 979 -0.01 2.75 -33.98
N LEU A 980 0.03 2.96 -35.30
CA LEU A 980 0.69 2.06 -36.25
C LEU A 980 2.21 2.00 -36.00
N GLY A 981 2.84 3.14 -35.73
CA GLY A 981 4.23 3.18 -35.36
C GLY A 981 4.53 2.51 -34.01
N ARG A 982 3.61 2.62 -33.05
CA ARG A 982 3.76 1.96 -31.76
C ARG A 982 3.74 0.44 -31.93
N ASP A 983 2.80 -0.08 -32.72
CA ASP A 983 2.74 -1.51 -33.00
C ASP A 983 4.01 -1.99 -33.74
N TYR A 984 4.52 -1.20 -34.68
CA TYR A 984 5.80 -1.46 -35.35
C TYR A 984 6.98 -1.52 -34.38
N LEU A 985 7.11 -0.54 -33.47
CA LEU A 985 8.16 -0.53 -32.46
C LEU A 985 8.02 -1.69 -31.46
N LEU A 986 6.79 -1.96 -31.00
CA LEU A 986 6.51 -3.07 -30.08
C LEU A 986 6.87 -4.40 -30.74
N GLU A 987 6.54 -4.61 -32.01
CA GLU A 987 6.94 -5.79 -32.75
C GLU A 987 8.46 -5.98 -32.80
N LYS A 988 9.21 -4.91 -33.05
CA LYS A 988 10.68 -4.93 -33.02
C LYS A 988 11.26 -5.19 -31.64
N MET A 989 10.48 -4.94 -30.58
CA MET A 989 10.80 -5.24 -29.19
C MET A 989 10.27 -6.61 -28.72
N ASN A 990 9.64 -7.40 -29.61
CA ASN A 990 8.91 -8.62 -29.27
C ASN A 990 7.79 -8.43 -28.22
N LEU A 991 7.08 -7.29 -28.34
CA LEU A 991 5.95 -6.88 -27.51
C LEU A 991 4.70 -6.65 -28.39
N ARG A 992 3.53 -6.55 -27.75
CA ARG A 992 2.26 -6.09 -28.33
C ARG A 992 1.48 -5.24 -27.31
N SER A 993 0.54 -4.45 -27.80
CA SER A 993 -0.40 -3.75 -26.92
C SER A 993 -1.27 -4.74 -26.14
N ALA A 994 -1.54 -4.45 -24.86
CA ALA A 994 -2.44 -5.24 -24.04
C ALA A 994 -3.90 -5.04 -24.48
N THR A 995 -4.68 -6.11 -24.51
CA THR A 995 -6.12 -6.07 -24.84
C THR A 995 -6.92 -5.41 -23.72
N SER A 996 -8.09 -4.85 -24.05
CA SER A 996 -8.99 -4.28 -23.04
C SER A 996 -9.37 -5.29 -21.95
N ALA A 997 -9.46 -6.59 -22.29
CA ALA A 997 -9.70 -7.64 -21.31
C ALA A 997 -8.49 -7.88 -20.38
N GLU A 998 -7.25 -7.79 -20.89
CA GLU A 998 -6.02 -7.87 -20.08
C GLU A 998 -5.87 -6.65 -19.17
N VAL A 999 -6.18 -5.45 -19.68
CA VAL A 999 -6.18 -4.20 -18.89
C VAL A 999 -7.27 -4.23 -17.82
N THR A 1000 -8.49 -4.67 -18.15
CA THR A 1000 -9.58 -4.83 -17.18
C THR A 1000 -9.24 -5.88 -16.14
N ARG A 1001 -8.66 -7.04 -16.51
CA ARG A 1001 -8.21 -8.06 -15.54
C ARG A 1001 -7.08 -7.58 -14.63
N ALA A 1002 -6.09 -6.85 -15.17
CA ALA A 1002 -5.04 -6.23 -14.38
C ALA A 1002 -5.59 -5.17 -13.40
N ARG A 1003 -6.69 -4.49 -13.78
CA ARG A 1003 -7.43 -3.56 -12.92
C ARG A 1003 -8.37 -4.26 -11.95
N GLU A 1004 -8.96 -5.42 -12.27
CA GLU A 1004 -9.90 -6.19 -11.43
C GLU A 1004 -9.19 -7.14 -10.44
N GLY A 1005 -7.93 -7.53 -10.71
CA GLY A 1005 -7.02 -8.14 -9.73
C GLY A 1005 -6.66 -7.23 -8.55
N SER A 1006 -7.30 -6.06 -8.46
CA SER A 1006 -7.23 -5.11 -7.34
C SER A 1006 -8.26 -5.36 -6.22
N LEU A 1007 -9.10 -6.40 -6.31
CA LEU A 1007 -9.97 -6.84 -5.21
C LEU A 1007 -9.34 -8.00 -4.41
N PRO A 1008 -9.38 -7.98 -3.05
CA PRO A 1008 -8.78 -9.03 -2.22
C PRO A 1008 -9.45 -10.40 -2.44
N GLY A 1009 -8.66 -11.45 -2.70
CA GLY A 1009 -9.05 -12.85 -2.44
C GLY A 1009 -9.22 -13.81 -3.63
N SER A 1010 -9.01 -13.41 -4.88
CA SER A 1010 -9.21 -14.31 -6.04
C SER A 1010 -7.91 -14.56 -6.82
N VAL A 1011 -7.35 -15.77 -6.70
CA VAL A 1011 -6.25 -16.25 -7.55
C VAL A 1011 -6.82 -16.60 -8.92
N ASN A 1012 -6.47 -15.85 -9.97
CA ASN A 1012 -6.79 -16.24 -11.35
C ASN A 1012 -5.54 -16.81 -12.02
N GLN A 1013 -5.51 -18.14 -12.16
CA GLN A 1013 -4.58 -18.84 -13.05
C GLN A 1013 -5.01 -18.65 -14.50
N PHE A 1014 -4.12 -18.16 -15.36
CA PHE A 1014 -4.24 -18.31 -16.80
C PHE A 1014 -3.02 -19.09 -17.30
N ASN A 1015 -3.25 -20.26 -17.89
CA ASN A 1015 -2.26 -21.05 -18.59
C ASN A 1015 -2.70 -21.19 -20.06
N PRO A 1016 -1.84 -20.81 -21.01
CA PRO A 1016 -1.59 -21.69 -22.13
C PRO A 1016 -0.08 -21.84 -22.33
N ASP A 1017 0.47 -22.85 -21.67
CA ASP A 1017 1.72 -23.57 -21.91
C ASP A 1017 2.86 -22.81 -22.61
N PHE A 1018 3.52 -21.92 -21.84
CA PHE A 1018 4.98 -21.82 -21.89
C PHE A 1018 5.52 -21.97 -20.46
N LYS A 1019 6.18 -23.10 -20.19
CA LYS A 1019 6.65 -23.45 -18.84
C LYS A 1019 7.94 -22.72 -18.50
N VAL A 1020 7.81 -21.76 -17.59
CA VAL A 1020 8.87 -21.30 -16.66
C VAL A 1020 8.80 -22.19 -15.40
N GLY A 1021 9.95 -22.43 -14.73
CA GLY A 1021 10.07 -23.04 -13.38
C GLY A 1021 11.14 -24.16 -13.27
N PRO A 1022 11.85 -24.37 -12.11
CA PRO A 1022 11.48 -24.00 -10.72
C PRO A 1022 12.57 -23.15 -9.99
N ASP A 1023 12.36 -22.14 -9.13
CA ASP A 1023 11.24 -21.66 -8.31
C ASP A 1023 11.41 -20.11 -8.09
N GLU A 1024 11.29 -19.30 -9.15
CA GLU A 1024 10.15 -18.39 -9.48
C GLU A 1024 10.07 -17.03 -8.72
N ARG A 1025 10.19 -15.93 -9.50
CA ARG A 1025 10.12 -14.48 -9.15
C ARG A 1025 8.77 -13.90 -9.64
N PRO A 1026 8.33 -12.62 -9.34
CA PRO A 1026 8.83 -11.57 -8.44
C PRO A 1026 7.74 -10.89 -7.52
N ALA A 1027 8.16 -10.12 -6.51
CA ALA A 1027 7.25 -9.41 -5.58
C ALA A 1027 6.62 -8.09 -6.11
N LYS A 1028 6.59 -7.85 -7.44
CA LYS A 1028 5.67 -6.94 -8.15
C LYS A 1028 6.03 -6.77 -9.64
N VAL A 1029 5.41 -7.60 -10.46
CA VAL A 1029 5.04 -7.26 -11.84
C VAL A 1029 3.58 -7.69 -11.90
N ASN A 1030 2.65 -6.80 -12.29
CA ASN A 1030 1.38 -7.31 -12.79
C ASN A 1030 1.76 -7.97 -14.10
N GLU A 1031 1.72 -9.30 -14.13
CA GLU A 1031 2.21 -10.11 -15.24
C GLU A 1031 1.68 -9.54 -16.55
N TYR A 1032 2.64 -9.05 -17.35
CA TYR A 1032 2.51 -8.55 -18.71
C TYR A 1032 2.01 -7.10 -18.93
N GLY A 1033 2.25 -6.13 -18.03
CA GLY A 1033 2.06 -4.72 -18.39
C GLY A 1033 2.70 -3.71 -17.46
N PHE A 1034 3.39 -2.70 -18.02
CA PHE A 1034 3.85 -1.52 -17.27
C PHE A 1034 2.80 -0.40 -17.39
N ASP A 1035 2.29 0.09 -16.24
CA ASP A 1035 1.56 1.36 -16.16
C ASP A 1035 2.59 2.49 -16.01
N THR A 1036 2.59 3.44 -16.94
CA THR A 1036 3.57 4.54 -16.99
C THR A 1036 3.13 5.79 -16.21
N GLY A 1037 2.07 5.70 -15.41
CA GLY A 1037 1.81 6.69 -14.36
C GLY A 1037 1.42 8.06 -14.90
N ASN A 1038 0.33 8.08 -15.67
CA ASN A 1038 -0.64 9.17 -15.76
C ASN A 1038 -1.84 8.64 -16.57
N SER A 1039 -2.94 9.38 -16.62
CA SER A 1039 -4.16 9.06 -17.38
C SER A 1039 -3.97 8.87 -18.91
N SER A 1040 -2.72 8.72 -19.40
CA SER A 1040 -2.30 8.68 -20.80
C SER A 1040 -1.22 7.63 -21.13
N GLY A 1041 -0.90 6.68 -20.24
CA GLY A 1041 0.11 5.63 -20.48
C GLY A 1041 -0.38 4.40 -21.28
N PHE A 1042 0.54 3.60 -21.85
CA PHE A 1042 0.22 2.39 -22.65
C PHE A 1042 0.49 1.09 -21.88
N TRP A 1043 -0.43 0.13 -22.00
CA TRP A 1043 -0.25 -1.22 -21.48
C TRP A 1043 0.31 -2.13 -22.59
N VAL A 1044 1.44 -2.80 -22.33
CA VAL A 1044 2.13 -3.64 -23.31
C VAL A 1044 2.47 -5.00 -22.70
N VAL A 1045 2.22 -6.07 -23.45
CA VAL A 1045 2.51 -7.46 -23.08
C VAL A 1045 3.57 -8.02 -24.05
N PRO A 1046 4.42 -8.96 -23.66
CA PRO A 1046 5.24 -9.73 -24.59
C PRO A 1046 4.39 -10.46 -25.64
N LYS A 1047 4.95 -10.65 -26.84
CA LYS A 1047 4.34 -11.50 -27.87
C LYS A 1047 4.48 -12.98 -27.54
#